data_AF-A0A7L3CIM6-F1
#
_entry.id   AF-A0A7L3CIM6-F1
#
_cell.length_a   1.000
_cell.length_b   1.000
_cell.length_c   1.000
_cell.angle_alpha   90.00
_cell.angle_beta   90.00
_cell.angle_gamma   90.00
#
_symmetry.space_group_name_H-M   'P 1'
#
loop_
_entity.id
_entity.type
_entity.pdbx_description
1 polymer ?
#
loop_
_entity_poly.entity_id
_entity_poly.type
_entity_poly.pdbx_seq_one_letter_code
_entity_poly.pdbx_strand_id
1 'polypeptide(L)'
;RDVLQCTMITHQILLRGAAQCYLLQTAMHLTDVEKVSLPEVASFLLSLRPEESLRRDTMLWIELCSWLQVNDRCFRKSITSNFEHEETSSLCQYVRSLVGEYLKTPASERENCFMPDWFEAKLVATVILLAADVEQMRNKCSGKSNIEWIELEAFLNPLLDVLMKLGSNAYIPTLKTDKSLQLLLKLLQTRSLKCSNTQDDGVLFFIWKSLMTPVESILKFVLRRLTTNELSTVGDLDRCDLYLALIPEIVNLCMQVSWKKVPSIKNFILSLTNASIRNLQERNCDEEPKLKEQIKTVASMASLTAVCEIMDQKPEVHLESLPSVDALKRFISFSQFNEVLKKPSYIEEKSSLCEETTSQGWGKIVARYLRDQWICLRFILNSFPTLAREYEETSEIALSTVERSRKILESALEALTILPSDQVLPVFDCMKVLVPKLLDSAESLCIEAFDLAWKIISSLSNTQLIFWSNLKAFVHFVFDTEVLAVAASAKGQAYAKIKEIIFKLIDMSTTKTGVLNVVLSHCCQSWIFPTVDERSALTNAFLNAGNYYELITEACVFGTVFRRDQRLIQDVNAFIENLGEKCAANVVTESTNRDDHYVRVCAIKFLCLLDGSNILHKTFMEDIFIKLLDKDELASRSRTRYYANSLQHRVKTRVWQTLLILLPKLDQNFLCGTLDKVFQAGFGNNQASVKYFIEWIVILSLHKYPQFLNKFWDCFCYDEEKLKTSICTFLSVLSHFDIVLQNTSEKKPALKKALIVVLQWCFNHNFSVRLYALVALKKIWGMCRVLHVEEFEALTPVIESSLQQVENMHGMGNARRNWQRIQDHFFFATFHPLEDYSLEASPRLLLIITIFYTLPRLSELAEDEWISLAKFDRFTDVPLPPTFQWYHSRTELLDLKPSDWSQQDLGSNAVETDNQTEWTDVQKKIIPWKNSTPSLDLETVFQDRATKLGKSNSRLIVVASLIDKPTNLGGLCRTSEIFGASALVVGSLHYIQDKQFQHLSVSAEQWLPLVEVKPSQLVDYLQQKKTEGYTIIGVEQTAKSFDLTEYCFPEKSLLLLGNEHEGIPANLIHHLDVCVEIPQQGIIRSLNVHVSGALLIWEYTRQQVIKQKQQK
;
A
#
# COMPACT_ATOMS: atom_id res chain seq x y z
N ARG A 1 -18.83 19.93 -7.06
CA ARG A 1 -18.05 20.56 -5.97
C ARG A 1 -18.22 19.79 -4.66
N ASP A 2 -19.43 19.73 -4.10
CA ASP A 2 -19.70 19.08 -2.81
C ASP A 2 -19.38 17.58 -2.81
N VAL A 3 -19.66 16.89 -3.92
CA VAL A 3 -19.27 15.47 -4.09
C VAL A 3 -17.75 15.29 -3.97
N LEU A 4 -16.94 16.10 -4.66
CA LEU A 4 -15.46 16.05 -4.58
C LEU A 4 -14.97 16.39 -3.16
N GLN A 5 -15.64 17.32 -2.49
CA GLN A 5 -15.28 17.75 -1.14
C GLN A 5 -15.61 16.67 -0.10
N CYS A 6 -16.71 15.93 -0.26
CA CYS A 6 -17.11 14.86 0.67
C CYS A 6 -16.47 13.50 0.40
N THR A 7 -16.24 13.12 -0.86
CA THR A 7 -15.76 11.76 -1.20
C THR A 7 -14.24 11.62 -1.19
N MET A 8 -13.48 12.71 -1.31
CA MET A 8 -12.04 12.63 -1.61
C MET A 8 -11.10 12.96 -0.45
N ILE A 9 -11.62 13.24 0.75
CA ILE A 9 -10.76 13.59 1.90
C ILE A 9 -10.04 12.34 2.45
N THR A 10 -10.67 11.17 2.40
CA THR A 10 -10.19 9.93 3.02
C THR A 10 -9.51 8.95 2.06
N HIS A 11 -9.56 9.20 0.75
CA HIS A 11 -9.02 8.30 -0.28
C HIS A 11 -7.55 8.64 -0.63
N GLN A 12 -6.84 7.65 -1.19
CA GLN A 12 -5.45 7.82 -1.60
C GLN A 12 -5.29 8.95 -2.64
N ILE A 13 -4.16 9.65 -2.57
CA ILE A 13 -3.94 10.89 -3.35
C ILE A 13 -3.97 10.63 -4.86
N LEU A 14 -3.37 9.53 -5.31
CA LEU A 14 -3.35 9.16 -6.73
C LEU A 14 -4.76 8.90 -7.27
N LEU A 15 -5.59 8.15 -6.53
CA LEU A 15 -6.99 7.90 -6.88
C LEU A 15 -7.77 9.22 -6.93
N ARG A 16 -7.50 10.11 -5.98
CA ARG A 16 -8.11 11.44 -5.96
C ARG A 16 -7.68 12.30 -7.15
N GLY A 17 -6.42 12.28 -7.52
CA GLY A 17 -5.91 12.95 -8.71
C GLY A 17 -6.55 12.41 -9.99
N ALA A 18 -6.60 11.08 -10.14
CA ALA A 18 -7.17 10.43 -11.31
C ALA A 18 -8.67 10.73 -11.47
N ALA A 19 -9.44 10.65 -10.38
CA ALA A 19 -10.86 10.99 -10.40
C ALA A 19 -11.11 12.46 -10.79
N GLN A 20 -10.26 13.39 -10.34
CA GLN A 20 -10.31 14.79 -10.78
C GLN A 20 -10.00 14.94 -12.29
N CYS A 21 -9.03 14.18 -12.81
CA CYS A 21 -8.72 14.17 -14.24
C CYS A 21 -9.93 13.73 -15.07
N TYR A 22 -10.53 12.59 -14.72
CA TYR A 22 -11.72 12.06 -15.41
C TYR A 22 -12.92 12.99 -15.29
N LEU A 23 -13.11 13.65 -14.15
CA LEU A 23 -14.18 14.60 -13.95
C LEU A 23 -14.02 15.85 -14.83
N LEU A 24 -12.81 16.39 -14.97
CA LEU A 24 -12.55 17.50 -15.89
C LEU A 24 -12.77 17.08 -17.35
N GLN A 25 -12.26 15.92 -17.76
CA GLN A 25 -12.50 15.39 -19.11
C GLN A 25 -13.99 15.19 -19.39
N THR A 26 -14.73 14.63 -18.43
CA THR A 26 -16.19 14.46 -18.55
C THR A 26 -16.90 15.81 -18.68
N ALA A 27 -16.50 16.80 -17.88
CA ALA A 27 -17.05 18.15 -17.98
C ALA A 27 -16.79 18.76 -19.36
N MET A 28 -15.58 18.67 -19.89
CA MET A 28 -15.25 19.20 -21.22
C MET A 28 -16.06 18.54 -22.35
N HIS A 29 -16.35 17.25 -22.26
CA HIS A 29 -17.12 16.52 -23.28
C HIS A 29 -18.64 16.73 -23.20
N LEU A 30 -19.19 16.94 -22.00
CA LEU A 30 -20.64 17.00 -21.78
C LEU A 30 -21.18 18.42 -21.58
N THR A 31 -20.32 19.42 -21.39
CA THR A 31 -20.76 20.79 -21.14
C THR A 31 -21.25 21.46 -22.43
N ASP A 32 -22.48 21.97 -22.36
CA ASP A 32 -23.03 22.89 -23.35
C ASP A 32 -22.44 24.29 -23.12
N VAL A 33 -21.44 24.66 -23.92
CA VAL A 33 -20.66 25.91 -23.76
C VAL A 33 -21.50 27.18 -23.90
N GLU A 34 -22.62 27.13 -24.63
CA GLU A 34 -23.51 28.29 -24.82
C GLU A 34 -24.25 28.68 -23.52
N LYS A 35 -24.36 27.74 -22.58
CA LYS A 35 -25.04 27.95 -21.30
C LYS A 35 -24.11 28.36 -20.17
N VAL A 36 -22.80 28.24 -20.36
CA VAL A 36 -21.78 28.43 -19.31
C VAL A 36 -20.93 29.65 -19.61
N SER A 37 -20.60 30.40 -18.57
CA SER A 37 -19.73 31.58 -18.64
C SER A 37 -18.29 31.26 -18.21
N LEU A 38 -17.31 32.01 -18.72
CA LEU A 38 -15.90 31.87 -18.35
C LEU A 38 -15.62 31.96 -16.83
N PRO A 39 -16.30 32.84 -16.05
CA PRO A 39 -16.18 32.83 -14.58
C PRO A 39 -16.62 31.52 -13.92
N GLU A 40 -17.66 30.86 -14.44
CA GLU A 40 -18.12 29.56 -13.92
C GLU A 40 -17.11 28.45 -14.23
N VAL A 41 -16.51 28.48 -15.43
CA VAL A 41 -15.39 27.58 -15.80
C VAL A 41 -14.21 27.82 -14.86
N ALA A 42 -13.81 29.07 -14.64
CA ALA A 42 -12.72 29.42 -13.73
C ALA A 42 -12.99 28.92 -12.30
N SER A 43 -14.22 29.11 -11.79
CA SER A 43 -14.63 28.61 -10.47
C SER A 43 -14.60 27.09 -10.37
N PHE A 44 -14.96 26.38 -11.44
CA PHE A 44 -14.86 24.92 -11.51
C PHE A 44 -13.40 24.46 -11.47
N LEU A 45 -12.51 25.09 -12.24
CA LEU A 45 -11.07 24.77 -12.25
C LEU A 45 -10.42 25.02 -10.89
N LEU A 46 -10.89 26.02 -10.12
CA LEU A 46 -10.43 26.27 -8.75
C LEU A 46 -10.70 25.10 -7.80
N SER A 47 -11.72 24.28 -8.10
CA SER A 47 -12.05 23.09 -7.30
C SER A 47 -11.07 21.93 -7.53
N LEU A 48 -10.28 21.99 -8.62
CA LEU A 48 -9.27 20.99 -8.95
C LEU A 48 -7.93 21.36 -8.30
N ARG A 49 -7.23 20.35 -7.79
CA ARG A 49 -5.93 20.52 -7.14
C ARG A 49 -4.81 20.36 -8.17
N PRO A 50 -4.00 21.40 -8.43
CA PRO A 50 -2.85 21.31 -9.32
C PRO A 50 -1.77 20.36 -8.84
N GLU A 51 -1.69 20.12 -7.52
CA GLU A 51 -0.75 19.14 -6.94
C GLU A 51 -1.19 17.69 -7.18
N GLU A 52 -2.34 17.46 -7.82
CA GLU A 52 -2.92 16.11 -8.01
C GLU A 52 -3.45 15.84 -9.42
N SER A 53 -3.91 16.86 -10.16
CA SER A 53 -4.58 16.65 -11.46
C SER A 53 -4.26 17.70 -12.51
N LEU A 54 -4.47 18.99 -12.21
CA LEU A 54 -4.39 20.08 -13.20
C LEU A 54 -3.07 20.86 -13.08
N ARG A 55 -1.96 20.25 -13.49
CA ARG A 55 -0.66 20.93 -13.61
C ARG A 55 -0.36 21.29 -15.06
N ARG A 56 0.28 22.44 -15.29
CA ARG A 56 0.84 22.83 -16.60
C ARG A 56 1.80 21.73 -17.10
N ASP A 57 1.85 21.53 -18.41
CA ASP A 57 2.59 20.46 -19.13
C ASP A 57 2.05 19.03 -19.01
N THR A 58 0.88 18.86 -18.41
CA THR A 58 0.17 17.58 -18.47
C THR A 58 -0.69 17.50 -19.74
N MET A 59 -0.97 16.27 -20.21
CA MET A 59 -1.90 16.08 -21.34
C MET A 59 -3.27 16.72 -21.07
N LEU A 60 -3.76 16.62 -19.83
CA LEU A 60 -5.03 17.22 -19.41
C LEU A 60 -5.03 18.75 -19.56
N TRP A 61 -3.91 19.42 -19.24
CA TRP A 61 -3.77 20.86 -19.46
C TRP A 61 -3.82 21.23 -20.94
N ILE A 62 -3.13 20.45 -21.79
CA ILE A 62 -3.11 20.66 -23.24
C ILE A 62 -4.51 20.45 -23.83
N GLU A 63 -5.23 19.40 -23.40
CA GLU A 63 -6.62 19.14 -23.77
C GLU A 63 -7.53 20.32 -23.37
N LEU A 64 -7.36 20.85 -22.15
CA LEU A 64 -8.12 22.00 -21.66
C LEU A 64 -7.86 23.26 -22.51
N CYS A 65 -6.60 23.56 -22.83
CA CYS A 65 -6.25 24.67 -23.71
C CYS A 65 -6.88 24.51 -25.11
N SER A 66 -6.82 23.31 -25.69
CA SER A 66 -7.44 23.02 -26.99
C SER A 66 -8.96 23.22 -26.95
N TRP A 67 -9.63 22.74 -25.90
CA TRP A 67 -11.07 22.92 -25.71
C TRP A 67 -11.46 24.40 -25.54
N LEU A 68 -10.70 25.16 -24.76
CA LEU A 68 -10.92 26.61 -24.61
C LEU A 68 -10.71 27.35 -25.94
N GLN A 69 -9.68 26.98 -26.71
CA GLN A 69 -9.40 27.57 -28.02
C GLN A 69 -10.55 27.37 -29.01
N VAL A 70 -11.10 26.15 -29.08
CA VAL A 70 -12.21 25.81 -29.99
C VAL A 70 -13.50 26.52 -29.60
N ASN A 71 -13.75 26.69 -28.29
CA ASN A 71 -15.02 27.21 -27.78
C ASN A 71 -14.99 28.69 -27.36
N ASP A 72 -13.87 29.40 -27.53
CA ASP A 72 -13.67 30.78 -27.05
C ASP A 72 -14.81 31.74 -27.43
N ARG A 73 -15.42 31.57 -28.61
CA ARG A 73 -16.51 32.43 -29.09
C ARG A 73 -17.92 31.98 -28.70
N CYS A 74 -18.06 30.78 -28.15
CA CYS A 74 -19.35 30.15 -27.88
C CYS A 74 -19.82 30.32 -26.43
N PHE A 75 -18.94 30.75 -25.52
CA PHE A 75 -19.29 30.94 -24.11
C PHE A 75 -20.34 32.03 -23.89
N ARG A 76 -21.20 31.83 -22.89
CA ARG A 76 -22.19 32.82 -22.46
C ARG A 76 -21.50 34.10 -22.00
N LYS A 77 -21.83 35.23 -22.63
CA LYS A 77 -21.34 36.56 -22.21
C LYS A 77 -21.86 36.89 -20.81
N SER A 78 -20.96 37.32 -19.90
CA SER A 78 -21.38 37.83 -18.59
C SER A 78 -22.05 39.19 -18.75
N ILE A 79 -23.03 39.48 -17.90
CA ILE A 79 -23.91 40.67 -17.94
C ILE A 79 -23.12 42.00 -17.78
N THR A 80 -21.82 41.95 -17.50
CA THR A 80 -20.98 43.10 -17.13
C THR A 80 -20.01 43.62 -18.21
N SER A 81 -19.99 43.07 -19.43
CA SER A 81 -19.04 43.49 -20.49
C SER A 81 -19.72 44.09 -21.73
N ASN A 82 -20.00 45.41 -21.67
CA ASN A 82 -20.38 46.21 -22.85
C ASN A 82 -19.13 46.74 -23.58
N PHE A 83 -18.35 45.86 -24.21
CA PHE A 83 -17.28 46.28 -25.12
C PHE A 83 -17.44 45.64 -26.50
N GLU A 84 -17.85 46.47 -27.46
CA GLU A 84 -17.92 46.17 -28.90
C GLU A 84 -16.52 46.32 -29.52
N HIS A 85 -15.68 45.30 -29.42
CA HIS A 85 -14.51 45.16 -30.30
C HIS A 85 -14.42 43.70 -30.79
N GLU A 86 -14.76 43.49 -32.06
CA GLU A 86 -14.94 42.16 -32.70
C GLU A 86 -13.64 41.34 -32.88
N GLU A 87 -12.45 41.91 -32.61
CA GLU A 87 -11.17 41.28 -32.95
C GLU A 87 -10.46 40.55 -31.78
N THR A 88 -10.87 40.75 -30.52
CA THR A 88 -10.18 40.16 -29.35
C THR A 88 -10.89 38.90 -28.81
N SER A 89 -10.13 37.89 -28.38
CA SER A 89 -10.68 36.65 -27.80
C SER A 89 -11.43 36.92 -26.49
N SER A 90 -12.53 36.20 -26.27
CA SER A 90 -13.37 36.40 -25.09
C SER A 90 -12.63 36.03 -23.80
N LEU A 91 -11.76 35.00 -23.88
CA LEU A 91 -10.87 34.59 -22.80
C LEU A 91 -9.89 35.71 -22.41
N CYS A 92 -9.25 36.38 -23.37
CA CYS A 92 -8.27 37.44 -23.09
C CYS A 92 -8.93 38.68 -22.48
N GLN A 93 -10.16 39.03 -22.91
CA GLN A 93 -10.94 40.10 -22.26
C GLN A 93 -11.29 39.74 -20.81
N TYR A 94 -11.70 38.50 -20.56
CA TYR A 94 -11.98 38.02 -19.22
C TYR A 94 -10.74 38.08 -18.32
N VAL A 95 -9.57 37.62 -18.79
CA VAL A 95 -8.31 37.66 -18.03
C VAL A 95 -7.93 39.09 -17.65
N ARG A 96 -8.05 40.06 -18.58
CA ARG A 96 -7.78 41.48 -18.29
C ARG A 96 -8.69 42.01 -17.19
N SER A 97 -9.98 41.72 -17.26
CA SER A 97 -10.93 42.11 -16.22
C SER A 97 -10.60 41.44 -14.89
N LEU A 98 -10.26 40.15 -14.89
CA LEU A 98 -9.95 39.37 -13.70
C LEU A 98 -8.71 39.90 -12.96
N VAL A 99 -7.61 40.18 -13.69
CA VAL A 99 -6.39 40.76 -13.11
C VAL A 99 -6.65 42.15 -12.56
N GLY A 100 -7.41 42.97 -13.29
CA GLY A 100 -7.80 44.31 -12.86
C GLY A 100 -8.63 44.30 -11.58
N GLU A 101 -9.66 43.46 -11.50
CA GLU A 101 -10.50 43.31 -10.30
C GLU A 101 -9.72 42.77 -9.10
N TYR A 102 -8.83 41.79 -9.32
CA TYR A 102 -8.02 41.23 -8.24
C TYR A 102 -7.11 42.28 -7.59
N LEU A 103 -6.47 43.14 -8.40
CA LEU A 103 -5.54 44.17 -7.92
C LEU A 103 -6.23 45.46 -7.43
N LYS A 104 -7.55 45.59 -7.56
CA LYS A 104 -8.32 46.71 -6.98
C LYS A 104 -8.45 46.53 -5.46
N THR A 105 -8.28 47.64 -4.73
CA THR A 105 -8.48 47.70 -3.28
C THR A 105 -9.48 48.82 -2.94
N PRO A 106 -10.51 48.58 -2.11
CA PRO A 106 -11.43 49.62 -1.67
C PRO A 106 -10.69 50.68 -0.83
N ALA A 107 -11.08 51.95 -0.99
CA ALA A 107 -10.39 53.09 -0.38
C ALA A 107 -10.56 53.22 1.16
N SER A 108 -11.38 52.37 1.79
CA SER A 108 -11.88 52.55 3.16
C SER A 108 -11.25 51.68 4.24
N GLU A 109 -10.40 50.70 3.92
CA GLU A 109 -9.85 49.79 4.94
C GLU A 109 -8.46 50.24 5.43
N ARG A 110 -8.43 50.84 6.63
CA ARG A 110 -7.19 51.15 7.36
C ARG A 110 -6.69 49.93 8.14
N GLU A 111 -5.42 49.62 7.93
CA GLU A 111 -4.39 49.10 8.86
C GLU A 111 -4.54 47.74 9.56
N ASN A 112 -5.71 47.08 9.59
CA ASN A 112 -5.83 45.71 10.15
C ASN A 112 -6.44 44.72 9.14
N CYS A 113 -5.95 44.68 7.91
CA CYS A 113 -6.40 43.69 6.92
C CYS A 113 -5.72 42.34 7.17
N PHE A 114 -6.53 41.29 7.29
CA PHE A 114 -6.08 39.89 7.21
C PHE A 114 -5.38 39.63 5.86
N MET A 115 -4.53 38.60 5.82
CA MET A 115 -3.89 38.16 4.57
C MET A 115 -4.98 37.80 3.53
N PRO A 116 -4.88 38.25 2.26
CA PRO A 116 -5.81 37.88 1.21
C PRO A 116 -5.84 36.37 0.94
N ASP A 117 -6.96 35.88 0.43
CA ASP A 117 -7.16 34.46 0.13
C ASP A 117 -6.20 33.99 -0.98
N TRP A 118 -5.39 32.99 -0.63
CA TRP A 118 -4.44 32.33 -1.53
C TRP A 118 -5.12 31.64 -2.72
N PHE A 119 -6.38 31.22 -2.59
CA PHE A 119 -7.12 30.58 -3.67
C PHE A 119 -7.45 31.56 -4.80
N GLU A 120 -7.70 32.83 -4.49
CA GLU A 120 -7.92 33.88 -5.51
C GLU A 120 -6.66 34.10 -6.33
N ALA A 121 -5.50 34.26 -5.68
CA ALA A 121 -4.21 34.42 -6.39
C ALA A 121 -3.90 33.22 -7.31
N LYS A 122 -4.19 32.01 -6.83
CA LYS A 122 -4.03 30.75 -7.58
C LYS A 122 -4.94 30.71 -8.79
N LEU A 123 -6.19 31.12 -8.66
CA LEU A 123 -7.15 31.21 -9.77
C LEU A 123 -6.63 32.16 -10.84
N VAL A 124 -6.27 33.39 -10.46
CA VAL A 124 -5.82 34.42 -11.39
C VAL A 124 -4.56 33.96 -12.13
N ALA A 125 -3.58 33.40 -11.42
CA ALA A 125 -2.37 32.85 -12.05
C ALA A 125 -2.68 31.72 -13.04
N THR A 126 -3.57 30.78 -12.68
CA THR A 126 -3.96 29.64 -13.53
C THR A 126 -4.63 30.14 -14.82
N VAL A 127 -5.54 31.10 -14.72
CA VAL A 127 -6.27 31.65 -15.87
C VAL A 127 -5.36 32.49 -16.77
N ILE A 128 -4.40 33.25 -16.21
CA ILE A 128 -3.36 33.94 -17.01
C ILE A 128 -2.57 32.93 -17.85
N LEU A 129 -2.12 31.84 -17.23
CA LEU A 129 -1.32 30.82 -17.93
C LEU A 129 -2.12 30.06 -18.98
N LEU A 130 -3.38 29.72 -18.70
CA LEU A 130 -4.28 29.11 -19.69
C LEU A 130 -4.45 30.02 -20.91
N ALA A 131 -4.74 31.30 -20.70
CA ALA A 131 -4.87 32.26 -21.79
C ALA A 131 -3.58 32.43 -22.60
N ALA A 132 -2.42 32.45 -21.91
CA ALA A 132 -1.12 32.52 -22.55
C ALA A 132 -0.81 31.29 -23.42
N ASP A 133 -1.06 30.08 -22.90
CA ASP A 133 -0.84 28.83 -23.63
C ASP A 133 -1.84 28.66 -24.79
N VAL A 134 -3.10 29.06 -24.62
CA VAL A 134 -4.11 29.10 -25.71
C VAL A 134 -3.68 30.04 -26.83
N GLU A 135 -3.16 31.23 -26.49
CA GLU A 135 -2.68 32.19 -27.47
C GLU A 135 -1.40 31.69 -28.17
N GLN A 136 -0.51 31.01 -27.44
CA GLN A 136 0.65 30.34 -28.03
C GLN A 136 0.22 29.25 -29.03
N MET A 137 -0.80 28.44 -28.70
CA MET A 137 -1.36 27.44 -29.61
C MET A 137 -1.96 28.08 -30.86
N ARG A 138 -2.72 29.17 -30.70
CA ARG A 138 -3.33 29.92 -31.81
C ARG A 138 -2.28 30.48 -32.77
N ASN A 139 -1.19 31.03 -32.24
CA ASN A 139 -0.11 31.57 -33.04
C ASN A 139 0.69 30.49 -33.79
N LYS A 140 0.94 29.33 -33.16
CA LYS A 140 1.54 28.15 -33.83
C LYS A 140 0.69 27.67 -35.02
N CYS A 141 -0.64 27.61 -34.88
CA CYS A 141 -1.55 27.25 -35.99
C CYS A 141 -1.54 28.27 -37.14
N SER A 142 -1.23 29.54 -36.87
CA SER A 142 -1.24 30.63 -37.87
C SER A 142 0.05 30.75 -38.70
N GLY A 143 1.10 29.98 -38.40
CA GLY A 143 2.36 29.97 -39.16
C GLY A 143 3.27 31.21 -38.97
N LYS A 144 2.99 32.09 -38.01
CA LYS A 144 3.83 33.26 -37.70
C LYS A 144 5.11 32.84 -36.97
N SER A 145 6.28 33.16 -37.53
CA SER A 145 7.60 32.79 -36.97
C SER A 145 8.07 33.68 -35.80
N ASN A 146 7.56 34.90 -35.67
CA ASN A 146 7.80 35.79 -34.54
C ASN A 146 6.50 35.98 -33.75
N ILE A 147 6.40 35.37 -32.56
CA ILE A 147 5.26 35.52 -31.67
C ILE A 147 5.40 36.87 -30.95
N GLU A 148 4.51 37.82 -31.27
CA GLU A 148 4.36 39.07 -30.50
C GLU A 148 3.48 38.79 -29.27
N TRP A 149 4.07 38.80 -28.08
CA TRP A 149 3.41 38.50 -26.79
C TRP A 149 2.56 39.66 -26.25
N ILE A 150 1.85 40.40 -27.12
CA ILE A 150 1.14 41.64 -26.79
C ILE A 150 0.06 41.42 -25.73
N GLU A 151 -0.72 40.34 -25.86
CA GLU A 151 -1.78 40.00 -24.90
C GLU A 151 -1.21 39.61 -23.54
N LEU A 152 -0.15 38.81 -23.51
CA LEU A 152 0.52 38.39 -22.27
C LEU A 152 1.16 39.58 -21.56
N GLU A 153 1.77 40.51 -22.30
CA GLU A 153 2.27 41.77 -21.77
C GLU A 153 1.13 42.60 -21.14
N ALA A 154 -0.02 42.69 -21.82
CA ALA A 154 -1.20 43.38 -21.30
C ALA A 154 -1.73 42.75 -20.01
N PHE A 155 -1.66 41.42 -19.85
CA PHE A 155 -2.06 40.74 -18.60
C PHE A 155 -1.11 41.05 -17.44
N LEU A 156 0.19 41.16 -17.71
CA LEU A 156 1.21 41.36 -16.68
C LEU A 156 1.41 42.83 -16.29
N ASN A 157 1.15 43.78 -17.19
CA ASN A 157 1.38 45.20 -16.96
C ASN A 157 0.77 45.76 -15.66
N PRO A 158 -0.49 45.46 -15.28
CA PRO A 158 -1.05 45.91 -14.00
C PRO A 158 -0.28 45.41 -12.78
N LEU A 159 0.25 44.18 -12.84
CA LEU A 159 1.09 43.59 -11.78
C LEU A 159 2.48 44.23 -11.77
N LEU A 160 3.12 44.35 -12.94
CA LEU A 160 4.46 44.92 -13.09
C LEU A 160 4.53 46.37 -12.59
N ASP A 161 3.52 47.19 -12.86
CA ASP A 161 3.46 48.59 -12.39
C ASP A 161 3.49 48.68 -10.85
N VAL A 162 2.80 47.76 -10.16
CA VAL A 162 2.83 47.69 -8.70
C VAL A 162 4.19 47.19 -8.20
N LEU A 163 4.70 46.10 -8.78
CA LEU A 163 5.97 45.49 -8.36
C LEU A 163 7.16 46.44 -8.54
N MET A 164 7.19 47.24 -9.60
CA MET A 164 8.23 48.25 -9.83
C MET A 164 8.26 49.33 -8.75
N LYS A 165 7.11 49.69 -8.19
CA LYS A 165 6.96 50.76 -7.19
C LYS A 165 7.19 50.29 -5.74
N LEU A 166 7.29 48.99 -5.47
CA LEU A 166 7.42 48.45 -4.10
C LEU A 166 8.62 48.98 -3.32
N GLY A 167 9.78 49.05 -3.96
CA GLY A 167 11.03 49.50 -3.34
C GLY A 167 11.15 51.02 -3.17
N SER A 168 10.35 51.82 -3.88
CA SER A 168 10.44 53.29 -3.91
C SER A 168 9.26 54.00 -3.27
N ASN A 169 8.08 53.39 -3.23
CA ASN A 169 6.86 54.00 -2.70
C ASN A 169 6.43 53.33 -1.38
N ALA A 170 6.63 54.03 -0.27
CA ALA A 170 6.28 53.54 1.07
C ALA A 170 4.76 53.53 1.37
N TYR A 171 3.92 54.17 0.54
CA TYR A 171 2.49 54.38 0.80
C TYR A 171 1.57 53.45 -0.01
N ILE A 172 2.08 52.41 -0.65
CA ILE A 172 1.24 51.42 -1.33
C ILE A 172 0.41 50.67 -0.26
N PRO A 173 -0.93 50.56 -0.42
CA PRO A 173 -1.75 49.81 0.52
C PRO A 173 -1.24 48.39 0.73
N THR A 174 -1.15 47.94 1.98
CA THR A 174 -0.61 46.62 2.35
C THR A 174 -1.34 45.48 1.63
N LEU A 175 -2.68 45.54 1.57
CA LEU A 175 -3.50 44.55 0.86
C LEU A 175 -3.16 44.46 -0.63
N LYS A 176 -2.88 45.60 -1.28
CA LYS A 176 -2.50 45.63 -2.70
C LYS A 176 -1.13 44.97 -2.91
N THR A 177 -0.20 45.24 -2.01
CA THR A 177 1.13 44.63 -1.98
C THR A 177 1.04 43.11 -1.76
N ASP A 178 0.28 42.67 -0.75
CA ASP A 178 0.10 41.26 -0.41
C ASP A 178 -0.50 40.49 -1.61
N LYS A 179 -1.56 41.02 -2.24
CA LYS A 179 -2.16 40.43 -3.46
C LYS A 179 -1.18 40.36 -4.63
N SER A 180 -0.43 41.43 -4.90
CA SER A 180 0.56 41.44 -5.98
C SER A 180 1.67 40.40 -5.77
N LEU A 181 2.16 40.27 -4.53
CA LEU A 181 3.21 39.30 -4.19
C LEU A 181 2.69 37.86 -4.20
N GLN A 182 1.45 37.60 -3.75
CA GLN A 182 0.82 36.28 -3.87
C GLN A 182 0.65 35.86 -5.33
N LEU A 183 0.17 36.77 -6.19
CA LEU A 183 0.03 36.51 -7.62
C LEU A 183 1.38 36.24 -8.29
N LEU A 184 2.40 37.04 -7.96
CA LEU A 184 3.78 36.82 -8.40
C LEU A 184 4.27 35.42 -8.00
N LEU A 185 4.10 35.04 -6.73
CA LEU A 185 4.53 33.74 -6.24
C LEU A 185 3.84 32.61 -7.01
N LYS A 186 2.53 32.71 -7.25
CA LYS A 186 1.78 31.68 -7.98
C LYS A 186 2.16 31.59 -9.46
N LEU A 187 2.50 32.70 -10.10
CA LEU A 187 3.04 32.70 -11.47
C LEU A 187 4.46 32.09 -11.57
N LEU A 188 5.26 32.20 -10.51
CA LEU A 188 6.61 31.59 -10.47
C LEU A 188 6.56 30.09 -10.14
N GLN A 189 5.65 29.67 -9.25
CA GLN A 189 5.51 28.28 -8.79
C GLN A 189 4.98 27.29 -9.85
N THR A 190 4.51 27.75 -11.01
CA THR A 190 3.90 26.93 -12.08
C THR A 190 4.93 26.32 -13.05
N ARG A 191 6.07 25.87 -12.53
CA ARG A 191 7.22 25.41 -13.32
C ARG A 191 6.97 24.04 -14.00
N SER A 192 7.47 23.92 -15.24
CA SER A 192 7.64 22.65 -15.96
C SER A 192 8.82 21.85 -15.41
N LEU A 193 8.59 20.60 -14.98
CA LEU A 193 9.69 19.69 -14.59
C LEU A 193 10.42 19.06 -15.79
N LYS A 194 9.83 19.06 -17.01
CA LYS A 194 10.35 18.32 -18.17
C LYS A 194 11.30 19.10 -19.07
N CYS A 195 11.30 20.44 -19.03
CA CYS A 195 12.21 21.23 -19.87
C CYS A 195 13.58 21.36 -19.20
N SER A 196 14.53 20.53 -19.63
CA SER A 196 15.95 20.68 -19.29
C SER A 196 16.56 21.97 -19.88
N ASN A 197 15.97 22.53 -20.94
CA ASN A 197 16.30 23.84 -21.50
C ASN A 197 15.11 24.80 -21.38
N THR A 198 15.29 25.90 -20.68
CA THR A 198 14.26 26.93 -20.43
C THR A 198 13.93 27.81 -21.64
N GLN A 199 14.65 27.63 -22.76
CA GLN A 199 14.39 28.30 -24.02
C GLN A 199 13.23 27.67 -24.82
N ASP A 200 12.82 26.44 -24.49
CA ASP A 200 11.78 25.72 -25.24
C ASP A 200 10.35 26.14 -24.84
N ASP A 201 10.17 26.72 -23.64
CA ASP A 201 8.89 27.25 -23.15
C ASP A 201 8.82 28.78 -23.31
N GLY A 202 8.29 29.21 -24.46
CA GLY A 202 8.18 30.63 -24.80
C GLY A 202 7.32 31.48 -23.85
N VAL A 203 6.29 30.90 -23.21
CA VAL A 203 5.41 31.62 -22.26
C VAL A 203 6.16 31.88 -20.96
N LEU A 204 6.77 30.84 -20.38
CA LEU A 204 7.52 30.96 -19.14
C LEU A 204 8.72 31.90 -19.31
N PHE A 205 9.46 31.75 -20.41
CA PHE A 205 10.58 32.62 -20.72
C PHE A 205 10.16 34.10 -20.82
N PHE A 206 9.02 34.38 -21.45
CA PHE A 206 8.48 35.74 -21.53
C PHE A 206 8.10 36.30 -20.15
N ILE A 207 7.33 35.54 -19.35
CA ILE A 207 6.95 35.92 -17.99
C ILE A 207 8.21 36.24 -17.17
N TRP A 208 9.19 35.35 -17.21
CA TRP A 208 10.45 35.50 -16.51
C TRP A 208 11.23 36.75 -16.94
N LYS A 209 11.37 36.98 -18.25
CA LYS A 209 12.03 38.17 -18.80
C LYS A 209 11.36 39.46 -18.35
N SER A 210 10.03 39.51 -18.38
CA SER A 210 9.25 40.67 -17.93
C SER A 210 9.41 40.91 -16.43
N LEU A 211 9.41 39.85 -15.63
CA LEU A 211 9.62 39.88 -14.17
C LEU A 211 11.05 40.24 -13.74
N MET A 212 12.05 40.14 -14.61
CA MET A 212 13.43 40.57 -14.29
C MET A 212 13.54 42.07 -13.98
N THR A 213 12.63 42.89 -14.53
CA THR A 213 12.64 44.34 -14.32
C THR A 213 12.35 44.75 -12.86
N PRO A 214 11.31 44.22 -12.17
CA PRO A 214 11.03 44.56 -10.78
C PRO A 214 11.89 43.85 -9.72
N VAL A 215 12.73 42.86 -10.05
CA VAL A 215 13.47 42.04 -9.06
C VAL A 215 14.19 42.86 -7.99
N GLU A 216 14.90 43.94 -8.37
CA GLU A 216 15.61 44.76 -7.38
C GLU A 216 14.66 45.52 -6.44
N SER A 217 13.52 45.96 -6.95
CA SER A 217 12.48 46.64 -6.17
C SER A 217 11.89 45.67 -5.14
N ILE A 218 11.62 44.42 -5.57
CA ILE A 218 11.10 43.34 -4.73
C ILE A 218 12.12 42.94 -3.66
N LEU A 219 13.38 42.69 -4.02
CA LEU A 219 14.42 42.31 -3.05
C LEU A 219 14.65 43.39 -2.00
N LYS A 220 14.66 44.68 -2.39
CA LYS A 220 14.74 45.80 -1.43
C LYS A 220 13.54 45.84 -0.49
N PHE A 221 12.34 45.65 -1.02
CA PHE A 221 11.11 45.61 -0.22
C PHE A 221 11.12 44.44 0.78
N VAL A 222 11.40 43.22 0.31
CA VAL A 222 11.47 42.01 1.16
C VAL A 222 12.56 42.16 2.23
N LEU A 223 13.75 42.66 1.87
CA LEU A 223 14.83 42.90 2.82
C LEU A 223 14.38 43.90 3.91
N ARG A 224 13.75 45.01 3.53
CA ARG A 224 13.21 45.98 4.50
C ARG A 224 12.21 45.31 5.43
N ARG A 225 11.21 44.60 4.90
CA ARG A 225 10.14 43.99 5.69
C ARG A 225 10.64 42.92 6.67
N LEU A 226 11.64 42.11 6.27
CA LEU A 226 12.19 41.04 7.11
C LEU A 226 13.22 41.53 8.14
N THR A 227 13.94 42.62 7.85
CA THR A 227 15.05 43.09 8.71
C THR A 227 14.65 44.22 9.66
N THR A 228 13.67 45.03 9.29
CA THR A 228 13.17 46.13 10.13
C THR A 228 12.08 45.64 11.09
N ASN A 229 11.85 46.37 12.19
CA ASN A 229 10.83 46.07 13.21
C ASN A 229 9.38 46.36 12.72
N GLU A 230 9.08 46.10 11.44
CA GLU A 230 7.78 46.32 10.80
C GLU A 230 6.81 45.14 11.01
N LEU A 231 7.31 43.89 11.12
CA LEU A 231 6.49 42.74 11.50
C LEU A 231 6.28 42.75 13.02
N SER A 232 5.04 42.88 13.48
CA SER A 232 4.76 43.10 14.91
C SER A 232 3.59 42.31 15.48
N THR A 233 2.75 41.77 14.61
CA THR A 233 1.57 40.98 15.00
C THR A 233 1.71 39.52 14.58
N VAL A 234 0.91 38.62 15.16
CA VAL A 234 0.89 37.20 14.76
C VAL A 234 0.48 37.03 13.30
N GLY A 235 -0.47 37.84 12.80
CA GLY A 235 -0.90 37.82 11.39
C GLY A 235 0.19 38.25 10.41
N ASP A 236 1.25 38.93 10.88
CA ASP A 236 2.40 39.27 10.04
C ASP A 236 3.32 38.06 9.77
N LEU A 237 3.17 36.95 10.49
CA LEU A 237 3.91 35.72 10.20
C LEU A 237 3.47 35.08 8.87
N ASP A 238 2.19 35.16 8.53
CA ASP A 238 1.71 34.71 7.21
C ASP A 238 2.34 35.56 6.08
N ARG A 239 2.60 36.86 6.34
CA ARG A 239 3.33 37.75 5.41
C ARG A 239 4.80 37.38 5.32
N CYS A 240 5.42 37.05 6.46
CA CYS A 240 6.76 36.51 6.50
C CYS A 240 6.87 35.25 5.62
N ASP A 241 5.90 34.32 5.70
CA ASP A 241 5.85 33.13 4.86
C ASP A 241 5.79 33.45 3.36
N LEU A 242 4.92 34.38 2.97
CA LEU A 242 4.85 34.85 1.58
C LEU A 242 6.20 35.42 1.10
N TYR A 243 6.84 36.27 1.91
CA TYR A 243 8.11 36.88 1.55
C TYR A 243 9.22 35.84 1.44
N LEU A 244 9.31 34.91 2.39
CA LEU A 244 10.34 33.86 2.39
C LEU A 244 10.13 32.88 1.22
N ALA A 245 8.88 32.52 0.90
CA ALA A 245 8.57 31.65 -0.24
C ALA A 245 8.93 32.28 -1.59
N LEU A 246 8.96 33.62 -1.69
CA LEU A 246 9.38 34.34 -2.90
C LEU A 246 10.90 34.30 -3.13
N ILE A 247 11.72 34.20 -2.08
CA ILE A 247 13.18 34.31 -2.21
C ILE A 247 13.74 33.19 -3.11
N PRO A 248 13.46 31.88 -2.88
CA PRO A 248 13.97 30.82 -3.74
C PRO A 248 13.53 30.96 -5.20
N GLU A 249 12.28 31.40 -5.44
CA GLU A 249 11.75 31.58 -6.79
C GLU A 249 12.43 32.74 -7.53
N ILE A 250 12.71 33.85 -6.85
CA ILE A 250 13.46 34.98 -7.41
C ILE A 250 14.92 34.61 -7.69
N VAL A 251 15.55 33.84 -6.79
CA VAL A 251 16.91 33.33 -7.01
C VAL A 251 16.95 32.43 -8.24
N ASN A 252 16.00 31.49 -8.36
CA ASN A 252 15.88 30.61 -9.52
C ASN A 252 15.65 31.39 -10.82
N LEU A 253 14.75 32.38 -10.81
CA LEU A 253 14.49 33.27 -11.94
C LEU A 253 15.78 33.96 -12.43
N CYS A 254 16.56 34.53 -11.52
CA CYS A 254 17.79 35.24 -11.89
C CYS A 254 18.86 34.29 -12.45
N MET A 255 18.97 33.08 -11.90
CA MET A 255 19.93 32.08 -12.37
C MET A 255 19.62 31.59 -13.79
N GLN A 256 18.34 31.46 -14.14
CA GLN A 256 17.91 30.97 -15.44
C GLN A 256 17.96 32.04 -16.55
N VAL A 257 17.63 33.30 -16.22
CA VAL A 257 17.46 34.36 -17.24
C VAL A 257 18.70 35.22 -17.41
N SER A 258 19.38 35.62 -16.32
CA SER A 258 20.49 36.57 -16.40
C SER A 258 21.43 36.54 -15.19
N TRP A 259 22.62 35.98 -15.40
CA TRP A 259 23.71 35.94 -14.44
C TRP A 259 24.22 37.32 -13.99
N LYS A 260 23.88 38.40 -14.72
CA LYS A 260 24.25 39.79 -14.36
C LYS A 260 23.68 40.26 -13.01
N LYS A 261 22.61 39.63 -12.50
CA LYS A 261 21.94 39.99 -11.24
C LYS A 261 22.41 39.17 -10.03
N VAL A 262 23.33 38.22 -10.22
CA VAL A 262 23.92 37.40 -9.15
C VAL A 262 24.58 38.25 -8.04
N PRO A 263 25.30 39.36 -8.32
CA PRO A 263 25.84 40.22 -7.27
C PRO A 263 24.76 40.83 -6.36
N SER A 264 23.61 41.21 -6.92
CA SER A 264 22.47 41.74 -6.15
C SER A 264 21.89 40.69 -5.21
N ILE A 265 21.83 39.42 -5.63
CA ILE A 265 21.41 38.30 -4.78
C ILE A 265 22.44 38.07 -3.67
N LYS A 266 23.74 38.05 -3.98
CA LYS A 266 24.80 37.90 -2.96
C LYS A 266 24.73 38.99 -1.90
N ASN A 267 24.52 40.24 -2.30
CA ASN A 267 24.34 41.37 -1.38
C ASN A 267 23.07 41.26 -0.53
N PHE A 268 21.97 40.80 -1.13
CA PHE A 268 20.71 40.55 -0.44
C PHE A 268 20.88 39.47 0.65
N ILE A 269 21.45 38.31 0.30
CA ILE A 269 21.71 37.21 1.23
C ILE A 269 22.65 37.68 2.34
N LEU A 270 23.75 38.35 2.01
CA LEU A 270 24.70 38.90 2.99
C LEU A 270 23.99 39.82 4.00
N SER A 271 23.15 40.72 3.51
CA SER A 271 22.43 41.69 4.34
C SER A 271 21.37 41.03 5.22
N LEU A 272 20.63 40.08 4.66
CA LEU A 272 19.58 39.33 5.37
C LEU A 272 20.19 38.47 6.49
N THR A 273 21.27 37.73 6.21
CA THR A 273 21.95 36.88 7.20
C THR A 273 22.51 37.72 8.35
N ASN A 274 23.25 38.79 8.05
CA ASN A 274 23.84 39.64 9.08
C ASN A 274 22.78 40.34 9.95
N ALA A 275 21.69 40.81 9.35
CA ALA A 275 20.58 41.42 10.09
C ALA A 275 19.86 40.40 10.97
N SER A 276 19.61 39.19 10.47
CA SER A 276 18.94 38.13 11.21
C SER A 276 19.77 37.64 12.39
N ILE A 277 21.09 37.50 12.24
CA ILE A 277 22.00 37.16 13.34
C ILE A 277 21.99 38.25 14.42
N ARG A 278 22.11 39.53 14.05
CA ARG A 278 22.04 40.64 15.02
C ARG A 278 20.72 40.64 15.79
N ASN A 279 19.60 40.46 15.08
CA ASN A 279 18.27 40.42 15.68
C ASN A 279 18.10 39.29 16.71
N LEU A 280 18.77 38.15 16.51
CA LEU A 280 18.75 37.03 17.45
C LEU A 280 19.71 37.24 18.64
N GLN A 281 20.77 38.02 18.48
CA GLN A 281 21.75 38.34 19.53
C GLN A 281 21.30 39.47 20.48
N GLU A 282 20.49 40.41 20.01
CA GLU A 282 19.98 41.57 20.79
C GLU A 282 18.94 41.20 21.88
N ARG A 283 18.87 39.93 22.31
CA ARG A 283 17.90 39.46 23.29
C ARG A 283 18.31 39.92 24.69
N ASN A 284 17.66 40.96 25.21
CA ASN A 284 17.85 41.41 26.59
C ASN A 284 17.36 40.33 27.58
N CYS A 285 18.24 39.83 28.44
CA CYS A 285 17.95 38.73 29.37
C CYS A 285 17.05 39.11 30.56
N ASP A 286 16.82 40.42 30.82
CA ASP A 286 16.31 40.87 32.12
C ASP A 286 14.85 41.38 32.11
N GLU A 287 14.14 41.41 30.96
CA GLU A 287 12.73 41.83 30.85
C GLU A 287 11.82 40.74 30.23
N GLU A 288 10.52 40.75 30.57
CA GLU A 288 9.55 39.88 29.88
C GLU A 288 9.51 40.19 28.37
N PRO A 289 9.69 39.19 27.49
CA PRO A 289 9.84 39.42 26.06
C PRO A 289 8.53 39.91 25.44
N LYS A 290 8.54 41.11 24.86
CA LYS A 290 7.37 41.70 24.20
C LYS A 290 6.99 40.84 22.99
N LEU A 291 5.68 40.73 22.68
CA LEU A 291 5.17 39.97 21.52
C LEU A 291 5.92 40.33 20.23
N LYS A 292 6.15 41.63 20.01
CA LYS A 292 6.86 42.14 18.83
C LYS A 292 8.31 41.62 18.73
N GLU A 293 9.02 41.47 19.85
CA GLU A 293 10.38 40.93 19.87
C GLU A 293 10.37 39.42 19.57
N GLN A 294 9.38 38.69 20.09
CA GLN A 294 9.22 37.26 19.80
C GLN A 294 8.82 36.99 18.33
N ILE A 295 7.99 37.84 17.72
CA ILE A 295 7.70 37.74 16.27
C ILE A 295 8.95 38.03 15.44
N LYS A 296 9.76 39.01 15.87
CA LYS A 296 11.04 39.34 15.23
C LYS A 296 12.03 38.17 15.29
N THR A 297 12.12 37.45 16.42
CA THR A 297 13.00 36.27 16.52
C THR A 297 12.54 35.13 15.62
N VAL A 298 11.22 34.86 15.56
CA VAL A 298 10.65 33.85 14.65
C VAL A 298 10.96 34.19 13.19
N ALA A 299 10.70 35.43 12.76
CA ALA A 299 10.97 35.86 11.38
C ALA A 299 12.46 35.83 11.03
N SER A 300 13.34 36.20 11.97
CA SER A 300 14.80 36.17 11.77
C SER A 300 15.32 34.73 11.65
N MET A 301 14.82 33.79 12.46
CA MET A 301 15.19 32.39 12.35
C MET A 301 14.70 31.78 11.02
N ALA A 302 13.44 32.03 10.64
CA ALA A 302 12.89 31.57 9.37
C ALA A 302 13.65 32.16 8.15
N SER A 303 14.15 33.39 8.27
CA SER A 303 15.01 34.01 7.25
C SER A 303 16.34 33.30 7.11
N LEU A 304 16.98 32.92 8.22
CA LEU A 304 18.21 32.11 8.19
C LEU A 304 17.95 30.73 7.58
N THR A 305 16.82 30.10 7.90
CA THR A 305 16.41 28.83 7.30
C THR A 305 16.30 28.91 5.78
N ALA A 306 15.60 29.94 5.26
CA ALA A 306 15.49 30.15 3.82
C ALA A 306 16.86 30.33 3.14
N VAL A 307 17.80 31.03 3.79
CA VAL A 307 19.17 31.17 3.31
C VAL A 307 19.89 29.82 3.27
N CYS A 308 19.83 29.03 4.36
CA CYS A 308 20.42 27.69 4.42
C CYS A 308 19.90 26.78 3.31
N GLU A 309 18.59 26.76 3.05
CA GLU A 309 17.97 25.93 2.02
C GLU A 309 18.39 26.35 0.60
N ILE A 310 18.48 27.65 0.34
CA ILE A 310 18.96 28.18 -0.96
C ILE A 310 20.41 27.76 -1.20
N MET A 311 21.24 27.79 -0.16
CA MET A 311 22.63 27.38 -0.25
C MET A 311 22.77 25.88 -0.54
N ASP A 312 22.00 25.04 0.15
CA ASP A 312 22.01 23.58 -0.02
C ASP A 312 21.53 23.14 -1.43
N GLN A 313 20.52 23.83 -1.98
CA GLN A 313 19.95 23.48 -3.29
C GLN A 313 20.77 23.96 -4.50
N LYS A 314 21.70 24.92 -4.34
CA LYS A 314 22.40 25.61 -5.45
C LYS A 314 23.91 25.81 -5.19
N PRO A 315 24.70 24.73 -5.12
CA PRO A 315 26.15 24.82 -4.84
C PRO A 315 26.94 25.58 -5.93
N GLU A 316 26.45 25.59 -7.18
CA GLU A 316 27.10 26.21 -8.36
C GLU A 316 27.32 27.73 -8.22
N VAL A 317 26.59 28.42 -7.34
CA VAL A 317 26.63 29.89 -7.19
C VAL A 317 27.82 30.36 -6.33
N HIS A 318 28.57 29.41 -5.74
CA HIS A 318 29.63 29.67 -4.75
C HIS A 318 29.12 30.65 -3.67
N LEU A 319 27.92 30.40 -3.14
CA LEU A 319 27.38 31.17 -2.01
C LEU A 319 28.05 30.80 -0.69
N GLU A 320 28.66 29.61 -0.62
CA GLU A 320 29.36 29.11 0.56
C GLU A 320 30.61 29.91 0.93
N SER A 321 31.23 30.62 -0.02
CA SER A 321 32.44 31.43 0.22
C SER A 321 32.15 32.85 0.77
N LEU A 322 30.89 33.17 1.06
CA LEU A 322 30.50 34.46 1.64
C LEU A 322 30.89 34.53 3.13
N PRO A 323 31.49 35.64 3.62
CA PRO A 323 31.87 35.80 5.04
C PRO A 323 30.70 35.65 6.02
N SER A 324 29.46 35.93 5.58
CA SER A 324 28.25 35.73 6.38
C SER A 324 27.96 34.26 6.68
N VAL A 325 28.46 33.33 5.87
CA VAL A 325 28.31 31.88 6.09
C VAL A 325 29.16 31.44 7.26
N ASP A 326 30.38 31.95 7.39
CA ASP A 326 31.22 31.70 8.56
C ASP A 326 30.61 32.31 9.83
N ALA A 327 30.04 33.51 9.72
CA ALA A 327 29.30 34.12 10.82
C ALA A 327 28.08 33.28 11.24
N LEU A 328 27.33 32.75 10.28
CA LEU A 328 26.19 31.86 10.51
C LEU A 328 26.62 30.53 11.16
N LYS A 329 27.68 29.90 10.63
CA LYS A 329 28.27 28.66 11.16
C LYS A 329 28.72 28.84 12.61
N ARG A 330 29.39 29.96 12.92
CA ARG A 330 29.77 30.31 14.30
C ARG A 330 28.55 30.55 15.18
N PHE A 331 27.58 31.35 14.74
CA PHE A 331 26.38 31.67 15.52
C PHE A 331 25.61 30.42 15.95
N ILE A 332 25.21 29.58 15.00
CA ILE A 332 24.45 28.35 15.29
C ILE A 332 25.31 27.38 16.11
N SER A 333 26.63 27.37 15.89
CA SER A 333 27.51 26.51 16.67
C SER A 333 27.52 26.79 18.18
N PHE A 334 27.32 28.05 18.58
CA PHE A 334 27.32 28.48 19.98
C PHE A 334 25.91 28.76 20.53
N SER A 335 24.87 28.51 19.74
CA SER A 335 23.48 28.73 20.15
C SER A 335 22.97 27.62 21.08
N GLN A 336 22.14 27.98 22.06
CA GLN A 336 21.35 27.00 22.82
C GLN A 336 20.11 26.61 22.00
N PHE A 337 19.91 25.30 21.80
CA PHE A 337 18.77 24.76 21.06
C PHE A 337 17.59 24.53 22.01
N ASN A 338 16.36 24.56 21.48
CA ASN A 338 15.10 24.32 22.20
C ASN A 338 14.65 25.39 23.20
N GLU A 339 15.24 26.58 23.23
CA GLU A 339 14.70 27.67 24.05
C GLU A 339 13.27 28.05 23.61
N VAL A 340 12.30 27.75 24.47
CA VAL A 340 10.87 27.90 24.17
C VAL A 340 10.44 29.38 24.20
N LEU A 341 9.69 29.81 23.18
CA LEU A 341 9.04 31.12 23.15
C LEU A 341 7.95 31.18 24.24
N LYS A 342 8.03 32.19 25.12
CA LYS A 342 7.07 32.36 26.23
C LYS A 342 5.73 32.86 25.70
N LYS A 343 4.63 32.17 26.04
CA LYS A 343 3.27 32.62 25.69
C LYS A 343 3.03 34.01 26.29
N PRO A 344 2.65 35.03 25.50
CA PRO A 344 2.39 36.37 26.01
C PRO A 344 1.17 36.38 26.95
N SER A 345 1.30 37.05 28.10
CA SER A 345 0.26 37.16 29.15
C SER A 345 -1.00 37.93 28.73
N TYR A 346 -0.90 38.83 27.75
CA TYR A 346 -1.98 39.74 27.33
C TYR A 346 -3.05 39.12 26.40
N ILE A 347 -2.89 37.85 25.98
CA ILE A 347 -3.82 37.19 25.04
C ILE A 347 -5.10 36.69 25.74
N GLU A 348 -5.09 36.52 27.07
CA GLU A 348 -6.23 35.95 27.81
C GLU A 348 -7.42 36.92 28.03
N GLU A 349 -7.23 38.24 27.89
CA GLU A 349 -8.32 39.22 28.19
C GLU A 349 -9.21 39.57 26.97
N LYS A 350 -8.91 39.07 25.76
CA LYS A 350 -9.72 39.32 24.54
C LYS A 350 -10.10 38.06 23.74
N SER A 351 -9.98 36.88 24.35
CA SER A 351 -9.99 35.57 23.66
C SER A 351 -11.35 34.88 23.51
N SER A 352 -12.48 35.60 23.35
CA SER A 352 -13.73 34.95 22.92
C SER A 352 -14.10 35.15 21.45
N LEU A 353 -13.41 36.04 20.72
CA LEU A 353 -13.77 36.39 19.33
C LEU A 353 -12.58 36.40 18.34
N CYS A 354 -11.33 36.33 18.80
CA CYS A 354 -10.15 36.55 17.95
C CYS A 354 -9.34 35.27 17.65
N GLU A 355 -9.54 34.18 18.40
CA GLU A 355 -8.83 32.91 18.14
C GLU A 355 -9.35 32.17 16.89
N GLU A 356 -10.56 32.47 16.42
CA GLU A 356 -11.18 31.72 15.31
C GLU A 356 -10.65 32.11 13.91
N THR A 357 -9.93 33.23 13.74
CA THR A 357 -9.61 33.76 12.40
C THR A 357 -8.13 33.78 12.00
N THR A 358 -7.18 33.56 12.92
CA THR A 358 -5.75 33.37 12.54
C THR A 358 -5.40 31.89 12.52
N SER A 359 -4.94 31.39 11.38
CA SER A 359 -4.62 29.96 11.13
C SER A 359 -3.55 29.36 12.07
N GLN A 360 -2.83 30.20 12.82
CA GLN A 360 -1.68 29.84 13.66
C GLN A 360 -1.93 30.10 15.15
N GLY A 361 -2.23 29.05 15.92
CA GLY A 361 -2.15 29.11 17.40
C GLY A 361 -0.69 29.21 17.87
N TRP A 362 -0.45 29.76 19.07
CA TRP A 362 0.91 29.98 19.61
C TRP A 362 1.79 28.71 19.59
N GLY A 363 1.21 27.53 19.84
CA GLY A 363 1.92 26.26 19.73
C GLY A 363 2.48 25.96 18.33
N LYS A 364 1.78 26.35 17.26
CA LYS A 364 2.27 26.20 15.88
C LYS A 364 3.45 27.13 15.60
N ILE A 365 3.46 28.32 16.20
CA ILE A 365 4.54 29.31 16.08
C ILE A 365 5.81 28.79 16.79
N VAL A 366 5.65 28.25 17.99
CA VAL A 366 6.74 27.60 18.73
C VAL A 366 7.31 26.42 17.93
N ALA A 367 6.45 25.53 17.43
CA ALA A 367 6.86 24.39 16.62
C ALA A 367 7.64 24.81 15.37
N ARG A 368 7.13 25.83 14.65
CA ARG A 368 7.79 26.41 13.49
C ARG A 368 9.19 26.94 13.84
N TYR A 369 9.31 27.73 14.92
CA TYR A 369 10.59 28.28 15.34
C TYR A 369 11.62 27.19 15.65
N LEU A 370 11.20 26.15 16.38
CA LEU A 370 12.05 25.00 16.68
C LEU A 370 12.47 24.28 15.39
N ARG A 371 11.53 23.96 14.51
CA ARG A 371 11.82 23.33 13.20
C ARG A 371 12.87 24.11 12.42
N ASP A 372 12.73 25.44 12.36
CA ASP A 372 13.61 26.33 11.62
C ASP A 372 15.05 26.33 12.21
N GLN A 373 15.21 26.22 13.54
CA GLN A 373 16.51 25.99 14.18
C GLN A 373 17.16 24.67 13.74
N TRP A 374 16.37 23.59 13.65
CA TRP A 374 16.87 22.27 13.25
C TRP A 374 17.26 22.20 11.77
N ILE A 375 16.55 22.90 10.88
CA ILE A 375 16.95 23.01 9.46
C ILE A 375 18.29 23.72 9.32
N CYS A 376 18.49 24.81 10.07
CA CYS A 376 19.76 25.53 10.13
C CYS A 376 20.90 24.64 10.67
N LEU A 377 20.63 23.84 11.70
CA LEU A 377 21.61 22.89 12.23
C LEU A 377 21.96 21.78 11.23
N ARG A 378 20.97 21.23 10.52
CA ARG A 378 21.17 20.23 9.46
C ARG A 378 22.15 20.72 8.40
N PHE A 379 21.96 21.95 7.93
CA PHE A 379 22.86 22.57 6.96
C PHE A 379 24.31 22.60 7.46
N ILE A 380 24.52 22.95 8.74
CA ILE A 380 25.88 22.94 9.30
C ILE A 380 26.40 21.52 9.44
N LEU A 381 25.61 20.58 9.99
CA LEU A 381 25.96 19.17 10.16
C LEU A 381 26.47 18.52 8.86
N ASN A 382 25.80 18.82 7.74
CA ASN A 382 26.20 18.35 6.42
C ASN A 382 27.48 19.02 5.90
N SER A 383 27.81 20.23 6.37
CA SER A 383 29.04 20.97 6.03
C SER A 383 30.24 20.70 6.94
N PHE A 384 30.13 19.87 8.00
CA PHE A 384 31.27 19.55 8.88
C PHE A 384 32.39 18.73 8.22
N PRO A 385 32.17 17.84 7.23
CA PRO A 385 33.26 17.11 6.58
C PRO A 385 34.31 18.04 5.94
N THR A 386 33.89 19.21 5.44
CA THR A 386 34.81 20.20 4.86
C THR A 386 35.54 21.04 5.92
N LEU A 387 34.92 21.30 7.08
CA LEU A 387 35.55 22.02 8.20
C LEU A 387 36.62 21.20 8.95
N ALA A 388 36.47 19.89 9.02
CA ALA A 388 37.47 19.02 9.66
C ALA A 388 38.83 19.06 8.92
N ARG A 389 38.82 19.28 7.60
CA ARG A 389 40.02 19.38 6.76
C ARG A 389 40.83 20.67 6.98
N GLU A 390 40.23 21.71 7.56
CA GLU A 390 40.88 23.00 7.80
C GLU A 390 41.47 23.15 9.22
N TYR A 391 41.11 22.26 10.16
CA TYR A 391 41.47 22.37 11.59
C TYR A 391 42.12 21.11 12.19
N GLU A 392 42.59 20.17 11.36
CA GLU A 392 43.38 19.02 11.80
C GLU A 392 44.79 19.43 12.25
N GLU A 393 44.91 20.02 13.45
CA GLU A 393 46.22 20.14 14.12
C GLU A 393 46.20 20.06 15.66
N THR A 394 45.06 19.78 16.34
CA THR A 394 45.08 19.62 17.81
C THR A 394 44.11 18.55 18.35
N SER A 395 44.67 17.52 19.02
CA SER A 395 43.96 16.35 19.58
C SER A 395 43.00 16.64 20.75
N GLU A 396 43.01 17.83 21.35
CA GLU A 396 42.08 18.21 22.44
C GLU A 396 40.65 18.55 21.94
N ILE A 397 40.46 18.81 20.63
CA ILE A 397 39.17 19.20 20.05
C ILE A 397 38.24 17.98 19.85
N ALA A 398 38.77 16.76 19.76
CA ALA A 398 37.96 15.55 19.52
C ALA A 398 37.02 15.22 20.70
N LEU A 399 37.49 15.34 21.94
CA LEU A 399 36.70 15.08 23.15
C LEU A 399 35.59 16.12 23.38
N SER A 400 35.83 17.38 23.02
CA SER A 400 34.80 18.43 23.07
C SER A 400 33.72 18.25 21.98
N THR A 401 34.06 17.60 20.86
CA THR A 401 33.13 17.34 19.75
C THR A 401 32.14 16.21 20.05
N VAL A 402 32.57 15.15 20.75
CA VAL A 402 31.69 14.04 21.18
C VAL A 402 30.70 14.52 22.24
N GLU A 403 31.18 15.21 23.28
CA GLU A 403 30.32 15.76 24.33
C GLU A 403 29.32 16.78 23.78
N ARG A 404 29.72 17.57 22.78
CA ARG A 404 28.82 18.49 22.08
C ARG A 404 27.79 17.75 21.23
N SER A 405 28.19 16.70 20.51
CA SER A 405 27.26 15.86 19.74
C SER A 405 26.23 15.19 20.66
N ARG A 406 26.66 14.76 21.85
CA ARG A 406 25.80 14.19 22.90
C ARG A 406 24.71 15.19 23.32
N LYS A 407 25.10 16.43 23.66
CA LYS A 407 24.14 17.50 24.02
C LYS A 407 23.17 17.83 22.89
N ILE A 408 23.66 17.87 21.64
CA ILE A 408 22.79 18.11 20.48
C ILE A 408 21.77 16.96 20.33
N LEU A 409 22.18 15.70 20.54
CA LEU A 409 21.27 14.57 20.50
C LEU A 409 20.22 14.61 21.64
N GLU A 410 20.61 15.01 22.85
CA GLU A 410 19.65 15.25 23.96
C GLU A 410 18.61 16.31 23.58
N SER A 411 19.05 17.44 23.02
CA SER A 411 18.14 18.45 22.48
C SER A 411 17.28 17.91 21.33
N ALA A 412 17.78 16.99 20.51
CA ALA A 412 16.99 16.38 19.43
C ALA A 412 15.82 15.57 20.01
N LEU A 413 16.05 14.81 21.08
CA LEU A 413 15.00 14.06 21.76
C LEU A 413 13.93 14.96 22.34
N GLU A 414 14.33 16.04 23.03
CA GLU A 414 13.38 17.04 23.53
C GLU A 414 12.55 17.65 22.38
N ALA A 415 13.19 18.02 21.28
CA ALA A 415 12.51 18.60 20.12
C ALA A 415 11.46 17.64 19.52
N LEU A 416 11.77 16.34 19.44
CA LEU A 416 10.84 15.31 18.98
C LEU A 416 9.60 15.17 19.88
N THR A 417 9.68 15.53 21.16
CA THR A 417 8.51 15.53 22.07
C THR A 417 7.61 16.76 21.92
N ILE A 418 8.17 17.89 21.44
CA ILE A 418 7.47 19.17 21.31
C ILE A 418 6.90 19.35 19.91
N LEU A 419 7.65 18.95 18.88
CA LEU A 419 7.28 19.15 17.49
C LEU A 419 6.08 18.26 17.10
N PRO A 420 5.13 18.80 16.31
CA PRO A 420 4.10 17.97 15.71
C PRO A 420 4.75 17.03 14.69
N SER A 421 4.18 15.84 14.51
CA SER A 421 4.78 14.76 13.74
C SER A 421 5.04 15.11 12.26
N ASP A 422 4.40 16.16 11.74
CA ASP A 422 4.62 16.66 10.37
C ASP A 422 5.89 17.52 10.21
N GLN A 423 6.51 17.96 11.31
CA GLN A 423 7.67 18.87 11.30
C GLN A 423 8.97 18.25 11.83
N VAL A 424 8.98 16.95 12.11
CA VAL A 424 10.12 16.23 12.73
C VAL A 424 11.25 15.88 11.76
N LEU A 425 10.99 15.92 10.45
CA LEU A 425 11.94 15.49 9.41
C LEU A 425 13.34 16.13 9.54
N PRO A 426 13.50 17.46 9.76
CA PRO A 426 14.82 18.06 9.93
C PRO A 426 15.60 17.52 11.14
N VAL A 427 14.89 17.09 12.19
CA VAL A 427 15.51 16.48 13.38
C VAL A 427 16.06 15.10 13.05
N PHE A 428 15.31 14.28 12.30
CA PHE A 428 15.80 12.98 11.82
C PHE A 428 17.01 13.11 10.89
N ASP A 429 17.02 14.11 10.02
CA ASP A 429 18.18 14.40 9.16
C ASP A 429 19.42 14.74 9.98
N CYS A 430 19.29 15.49 11.08
CA CYS A 430 20.40 15.74 12.01
C CYS A 430 20.84 14.46 12.73
N MET A 431 19.90 13.62 13.17
CA MET A 431 20.19 12.34 13.82
C MET A 431 20.99 11.38 12.92
N LYS A 432 20.78 11.43 11.59
CA LYS A 432 21.59 10.70 10.61
C LYS A 432 23.09 10.93 10.75
N VAL A 433 23.51 12.15 11.10
CA VAL A 433 24.93 12.49 11.27
C VAL A 433 25.42 12.26 12.71
N LEU A 434 24.53 12.37 13.70
CA LEU A 434 24.88 12.32 15.12
C LEU A 434 24.94 10.89 15.68
N VAL A 435 23.97 10.05 15.34
CA VAL A 435 23.83 8.69 15.91
C VAL A 435 25.03 7.80 15.59
N PRO A 436 25.56 7.73 14.35
CA PRO A 436 26.74 6.91 14.06
C PRO A 436 27.95 7.28 14.92
N LYS A 437 28.14 8.58 15.22
CA LYS A 437 29.27 9.09 16.02
C LYS A 437 29.16 8.81 17.51
N LEU A 438 27.94 8.58 18.01
CA LEU A 438 27.65 8.51 19.45
C LEU A 438 27.38 7.09 19.95
N LEU A 439 27.11 6.14 19.07
CA LEU A 439 26.67 4.81 19.48
C LEU A 439 27.66 4.10 20.43
N ASP A 440 28.98 4.23 20.19
CA ASP A 440 30.02 3.66 21.07
C ASP A 440 30.14 4.37 22.43
N SER A 441 29.88 5.68 22.47
CA SER A 441 30.13 6.51 23.66
C SER A 441 28.89 6.74 24.52
N ALA A 442 27.69 6.69 23.92
CA ALA A 442 26.42 7.01 24.55
C ALA A 442 25.29 6.08 24.03
N GLU A 443 25.49 4.75 24.13
CA GLU A 443 24.56 3.73 23.62
C GLU A 443 23.11 3.93 24.11
N SER A 444 22.92 4.24 25.40
CA SER A 444 21.58 4.43 25.98
C SER A 444 20.79 5.58 25.35
N LEU A 445 21.48 6.69 25.03
CA LEU A 445 20.87 7.86 24.40
C LEU A 445 20.46 7.56 22.96
N CYS A 446 21.28 6.79 22.22
CA CYS A 446 20.94 6.34 20.86
C CYS A 446 19.73 5.38 20.87
N ILE A 447 19.63 4.48 21.86
CA ILE A 447 18.48 3.59 22.03
C ILE A 447 17.20 4.40 22.28
N GLU A 448 17.26 5.43 23.12
CA GLU A 448 16.13 6.33 23.36
C GLU A 448 15.71 7.07 22.08
N ALA A 449 16.69 7.51 21.26
CA ALA A 449 16.42 8.09 19.95
C ALA A 449 15.70 7.11 19.01
N PHE A 450 16.12 5.85 18.97
CA PHE A 450 15.46 4.81 18.17
C PHE A 450 14.00 4.60 18.60
N ASP A 451 13.74 4.55 19.91
CA ASP A 451 12.39 4.37 20.45
C ASP A 451 11.46 5.54 20.16
N LEU A 452 11.93 6.77 20.40
CA LEU A 452 11.13 7.97 20.18
C LEU A 452 10.84 8.16 18.69
N ALA A 453 11.84 7.98 17.83
CA ALA A 453 11.66 8.07 16.39
C ALA A 453 10.69 6.99 15.87
N TRP A 454 10.78 5.74 16.36
CA TRP A 454 9.82 4.69 16.00
C TRP A 454 8.38 5.03 16.41
N LYS A 455 8.18 5.57 17.63
CA LYS A 455 6.83 6.00 18.10
C LYS A 455 6.21 7.03 17.16
N ILE A 456 7.01 7.97 16.66
CA ILE A 456 6.58 9.01 15.72
C ILE A 456 6.26 8.41 14.34
N ILE A 457 7.10 7.52 13.81
CA ILE A 457 6.82 6.83 12.55
C ILE A 457 5.53 6.01 12.63
N SER A 458 5.33 5.29 13.74
CA SER A 458 4.14 4.48 13.97
C SER A 458 2.86 5.34 14.03
N SER A 459 2.90 6.51 14.69
CA SER A 459 1.75 7.43 14.74
C SER A 459 1.44 8.05 13.38
N LEU A 460 2.45 8.26 12.53
CA LEU A 460 2.30 8.78 11.17
C LEU A 460 1.74 7.77 10.16
N SER A 461 1.58 6.50 10.54
CA SER A 461 1.20 5.41 9.63
C SER A 461 -0.08 5.69 8.81
N ASN A 462 -1.02 6.48 9.33
CA ASN A 462 -2.25 6.87 8.64
C ASN A 462 -2.11 8.10 7.71
N THR A 463 -1.00 8.83 7.75
CA THR A 463 -0.81 10.11 7.03
C THR A 463 0.11 9.95 5.81
N GLN A 464 -0.45 9.65 4.64
CA GLN A 464 0.33 9.26 3.45
C GLN A 464 1.40 10.27 2.99
N LEU A 465 1.12 11.58 3.03
CA LEU A 465 2.02 12.63 2.49
C LEU A 465 3.36 12.71 3.21
N ILE A 466 3.33 12.48 4.53
CA ILE A 466 4.46 12.81 5.41
C ILE A 466 5.11 11.54 5.95
N PHE A 467 4.36 10.43 6.03
CA PHE A 467 4.87 9.15 6.50
C PHE A 467 6.10 8.68 5.72
N TRP A 468 6.09 8.76 4.38
CA TRP A 468 7.13 8.16 3.58
C TRP A 468 8.47 8.89 3.65
N SER A 469 8.47 10.23 3.68
CA SER A 469 9.70 11.01 3.85
C SER A 469 10.31 10.77 5.23
N ASN A 470 9.48 10.75 6.27
CA ASN A 470 9.94 10.45 7.63
C ASN A 470 10.41 9.01 7.79
N LEU A 471 9.71 8.02 7.22
CA LEU A 471 10.17 6.62 7.23
C LEU A 471 11.52 6.49 6.55
N LYS A 472 11.72 7.17 5.41
CA LYS A 472 13.00 7.19 4.72
C LYS A 472 14.08 7.76 5.64
N ALA A 473 13.89 8.93 6.22
CA ALA A 473 14.87 9.53 7.14
C ALA A 473 15.17 8.63 8.36
N PHE A 474 14.13 8.03 8.96
CA PHE A 474 14.27 7.05 10.03
C PHE A 474 15.14 5.86 9.64
N VAL A 475 14.88 5.26 8.48
CA VAL A 475 15.67 4.13 7.97
C VAL A 475 17.13 4.53 7.77
N HIS A 476 17.40 5.73 7.26
CA HIS A 476 18.77 6.17 6.95
C HIS A 476 19.68 6.31 8.17
N PHE A 477 19.15 6.52 9.38
CA PHE A 477 19.99 6.65 10.58
C PHE A 477 19.98 5.41 11.48
N VAL A 478 18.86 4.67 11.51
CA VAL A 478 18.79 3.41 12.29
C VAL A 478 19.50 2.27 11.58
N PHE A 479 19.40 2.22 10.25
CA PHE A 479 20.02 1.19 9.40
C PHE A 479 21.28 1.69 8.68
N ASP A 480 21.90 2.74 9.22
CA ASP A 480 23.21 3.19 8.77
C ASP A 480 24.27 2.09 8.94
N THR A 481 25.21 2.00 7.99
CA THR A 481 26.21 0.92 7.94
C THR A 481 27.10 0.88 9.19
N GLU A 482 27.49 2.05 9.71
CA GLU A 482 28.33 2.15 10.91
C GLU A 482 27.53 1.78 12.16
N VAL A 483 26.30 2.29 12.27
CA VAL A 483 25.36 1.97 13.38
C VAL A 483 25.13 0.46 13.47
N LEU A 484 24.80 -0.17 12.33
CA LEU A 484 24.56 -1.61 12.27
C LEU A 484 25.80 -2.43 12.67
N ALA A 485 26.97 -2.02 12.20
CA ALA A 485 28.22 -2.72 12.45
C ALA A 485 28.68 -2.59 13.92
N VAL A 486 28.62 -1.38 14.48
CA VAL A 486 28.98 -1.10 15.87
C VAL A 486 28.03 -1.86 16.81
N ALA A 487 26.70 -1.75 16.61
CA ALA A 487 25.73 -2.47 17.43
C ALA A 487 25.97 -3.99 17.38
N ALA A 488 26.21 -4.54 16.20
CA ALA A 488 26.44 -5.97 16.04
C ALA A 488 27.76 -6.47 16.62
N SER A 489 28.80 -5.62 16.69
CA SER A 489 30.10 -5.99 17.28
C SER A 489 29.99 -6.29 18.77
N ALA A 490 29.21 -5.51 19.51
CA ALA A 490 28.99 -5.68 20.95
C ALA A 490 27.89 -6.71 21.27
N LYS A 491 26.98 -7.00 20.31
CA LYS A 491 25.73 -7.77 20.54
C LYS A 491 24.99 -7.31 21.81
N GLY A 492 25.05 -6.00 22.09
CA GLY A 492 24.54 -5.34 23.29
C GLY A 492 23.06 -4.95 23.19
N GLN A 493 22.68 -3.91 23.92
CA GLN A 493 21.29 -3.45 23.98
C GLN A 493 20.85 -2.83 22.66
N ALA A 494 21.71 -2.06 21.99
CA ALA A 494 21.41 -1.46 20.69
C ALA A 494 21.13 -2.52 19.61
N TYR A 495 21.89 -3.62 19.61
CA TYR A 495 21.66 -4.73 18.69
C TYR A 495 20.29 -5.37 18.88
N ALA A 496 19.93 -5.67 20.13
CA ALA A 496 18.61 -6.19 20.47
C ALA A 496 17.51 -5.21 20.06
N LYS A 497 17.76 -3.90 20.22
CA LYS A 497 16.80 -2.86 19.88
C LYS A 497 16.56 -2.72 18.38
N ILE A 498 17.62 -2.74 17.57
CA ILE A 498 17.50 -2.71 16.11
C ILE A 498 16.72 -3.94 15.62
N LYS A 499 16.96 -5.12 16.21
CA LYS A 499 16.15 -6.32 15.90
C LYS A 499 14.68 -6.18 16.27
N GLU A 500 14.37 -5.60 17.43
CA GLU A 500 13.00 -5.28 17.81
C GLU A 500 12.32 -4.36 16.79
N ILE A 501 13.03 -3.34 16.30
CA ILE A 501 12.55 -2.42 15.27
C ILE A 501 12.34 -3.13 13.94
N ILE A 502 13.22 -4.05 13.54
CA ILE A 502 13.04 -4.89 12.34
C ILE A 502 11.71 -5.64 12.42
N PHE A 503 11.41 -6.32 13.52
CA PHE A 503 10.15 -7.05 13.67
C PHE A 503 8.93 -6.12 13.63
N LYS A 504 9.03 -4.94 14.24
CA LYS A 504 7.97 -3.91 14.19
C LYS A 504 7.74 -3.36 12.79
N LEU A 505 8.80 -3.16 12.00
CA LEU A 505 8.71 -2.76 10.59
C LEU A 505 8.06 -3.84 9.73
N ILE A 506 8.40 -5.10 9.96
CA ILE A 506 7.78 -6.25 9.28
C ILE A 506 6.30 -6.33 9.62
N ASP A 507 5.91 -6.21 10.89
CA ASP A 507 4.49 -6.20 11.29
C ASP A 507 3.73 -5.03 10.65
N MET A 508 4.28 -3.81 10.69
CA MET A 508 3.68 -2.65 10.02
C MET A 508 3.55 -2.85 8.51
N SER A 509 4.50 -3.54 7.87
CA SER A 509 4.43 -3.84 6.43
C SER A 509 3.29 -4.78 6.04
N THR A 510 2.73 -5.54 7.00
CA THR A 510 1.53 -6.37 6.74
C THR A 510 0.26 -5.54 6.56
N THR A 511 0.21 -4.36 7.19
CA THR A 511 -0.95 -3.45 7.12
C THR A 511 -0.75 -2.36 6.09
N LYS A 512 0.50 -1.92 5.88
CA LYS A 512 0.87 -0.86 4.95
C LYS A 512 1.96 -1.34 3.99
N THR A 513 1.54 -1.61 2.75
CA THR A 513 2.41 -2.04 1.66
C THR A 513 3.51 -1.01 1.40
N GLY A 514 4.73 -1.48 1.15
CA GLY A 514 5.86 -0.61 0.80
C GLY A 514 6.76 -0.15 1.93
N VAL A 515 6.42 -0.42 3.19
CA VAL A 515 7.31 -0.13 4.34
C VAL A 515 8.62 -0.89 4.18
N LEU A 516 8.53 -2.20 3.94
CA LEU A 516 9.69 -3.07 3.80
C LEU A 516 10.50 -2.77 2.53
N ASN A 517 9.88 -2.22 1.48
CA ASN A 517 10.57 -1.76 0.27
C ASN A 517 11.64 -0.72 0.60
N VAL A 518 11.32 0.27 1.45
CA VAL A 518 12.25 1.34 1.84
C VAL A 518 13.44 0.79 2.61
N VAL A 519 13.16 -0.11 3.58
CA VAL A 519 14.18 -0.72 4.44
C VAL A 519 15.12 -1.59 3.61
N LEU A 520 14.56 -2.51 2.80
CA LEU A 520 15.37 -3.43 2.00
C LEU A 520 16.14 -2.73 0.89
N SER A 521 15.52 -1.77 0.21
CA SER A 521 16.24 -1.00 -0.81
C SER A 521 17.48 -0.34 -0.22
N HIS A 522 17.35 0.29 0.95
CA HIS A 522 18.46 0.93 1.63
C HIS A 522 19.53 -0.08 2.08
N CYS A 523 19.13 -1.14 2.78
CA CYS A 523 20.06 -2.15 3.32
C CYS A 523 20.76 -2.96 2.21
N CYS A 524 20.03 -3.43 1.19
CA CYS A 524 20.63 -4.21 0.10
C CYS A 524 21.64 -3.37 -0.71
N GLN A 525 21.34 -2.08 -0.93
CA GLN A 525 22.29 -1.16 -1.57
C GLN A 525 23.53 -0.96 -0.70
N SER A 526 23.36 -0.67 0.59
CA SER A 526 24.48 -0.37 1.50
C SER A 526 25.38 -1.59 1.77
N TRP A 527 24.84 -2.81 1.74
CA TRP A 527 25.60 -4.03 1.99
C TRP A 527 26.39 -4.53 0.77
N ILE A 528 25.94 -4.25 -0.46
CA ILE A 528 26.61 -4.69 -1.69
C ILE A 528 27.49 -3.59 -2.31
N PHE A 529 26.97 -2.36 -2.34
CA PHE A 529 27.64 -1.20 -2.95
C PHE A 529 27.90 -0.15 -1.86
N PRO A 530 28.88 -0.38 -0.97
CA PRO A 530 29.22 0.62 0.02
C PRO A 530 29.61 1.93 -0.69
N THR A 531 29.00 3.04 -0.28
CA THR A 531 29.36 4.36 -0.80
C THR A 531 30.82 4.64 -0.47
N VAL A 532 31.60 4.98 -1.49
CA VAL A 532 33.02 5.36 -1.39
C VAL A 532 33.09 6.73 -0.73
N ASP A 533 32.81 6.82 0.57
CA ASP A 533 33.16 7.99 1.38
C ASP A 533 34.24 7.58 2.38
N GLU A 534 35.35 8.29 2.30
CA GLU A 534 36.62 8.04 2.96
C GLU A 534 36.47 8.17 4.50
N ARG A 535 36.19 7.06 5.20
CA ARG A 535 36.46 6.90 6.64
C ARG A 535 36.45 5.45 7.17
N SER A 536 35.91 4.47 6.44
CA SER A 536 35.66 3.11 6.97
C SER A 536 36.37 1.99 6.18
N ALA A 537 37.68 2.09 5.98
CA ALA A 537 38.50 0.97 5.50
C ALA A 537 38.52 -0.25 6.47
N LEU A 538 37.79 -0.21 7.59
CA LEU A 538 37.86 -1.21 8.67
C LEU A 538 36.69 -2.22 8.72
N THR A 539 35.54 -1.97 8.07
CA THR A 539 34.33 -2.79 8.28
C THR A 539 33.72 -3.24 6.96
N ASN A 540 33.77 -4.54 6.68
CA ASN A 540 33.08 -5.11 5.53
C ASN A 540 31.56 -4.99 5.73
N ALA A 541 30.92 -4.04 5.05
CA ALA A 541 29.49 -3.73 5.14
C ALA A 541 28.60 -4.97 4.96
N PHE A 542 29.06 -5.98 4.21
CA PHE A 542 28.36 -7.23 4.01
C PHE A 542 28.12 -8.02 5.31
N LEU A 543 28.99 -7.90 6.33
CA LEU A 543 28.80 -8.59 7.60
C LEU A 543 27.49 -8.18 8.29
N ASN A 544 26.99 -6.97 8.03
CA ASN A 544 25.68 -6.52 8.52
C ASN A 544 24.54 -7.40 7.96
N ALA A 545 24.64 -7.86 6.71
CA ALA A 545 23.65 -8.77 6.14
C ALA A 545 23.53 -10.07 6.97
N GLY A 546 24.65 -10.63 7.41
CA GLY A 546 24.68 -11.81 8.28
C GLY A 546 24.16 -11.53 9.69
N ASN A 547 24.51 -10.38 10.27
CA ASN A 547 24.08 -10.01 11.62
C ASN A 547 22.57 -9.71 11.73
N TYR A 548 21.95 -9.26 10.62
CA TYR A 548 20.53 -8.90 10.52
C TYR A 548 19.81 -9.71 9.43
N TYR A 549 20.14 -11.00 9.34
CA TYR A 549 19.62 -11.93 8.33
C TYR A 549 18.09 -12.08 8.34
N GLU A 550 17.43 -11.71 9.44
CA GLU A 550 15.98 -11.72 9.58
C GLU A 550 15.31 -10.88 8.49
N LEU A 551 15.91 -9.76 8.09
CA LEU A 551 15.39 -8.91 7.01
C LEU A 551 15.30 -9.65 5.68
N ILE A 552 16.39 -10.32 5.27
CA ILE A 552 16.43 -11.07 4.00
C ILE A 552 15.55 -12.32 4.08
N THR A 553 15.58 -13.03 5.21
CA THR A 553 14.78 -14.26 5.38
C THR A 553 13.29 -13.96 5.27
N GLU A 554 12.81 -12.90 5.93
CA GLU A 554 11.40 -12.50 5.87
C GLU A 554 11.05 -11.89 4.51
N ALA A 555 11.97 -11.15 3.88
CA ALA A 555 11.77 -10.62 2.55
C ALA A 555 11.55 -11.70 1.49
N CYS A 556 12.25 -12.84 1.59
CA CYS A 556 12.09 -13.96 0.66
C CYS A 556 10.68 -14.57 0.70
N VAL A 557 10.03 -14.57 1.87
CA VAL A 557 8.69 -15.15 2.07
C VAL A 557 7.57 -14.10 2.14
N PHE A 558 7.91 -12.82 1.97
CA PHE A 558 6.99 -11.71 2.12
C PHE A 558 5.89 -11.68 1.05
N GLY A 559 4.74 -11.14 1.43
CA GLY A 559 3.61 -10.88 0.54
C GLY A 559 2.31 -11.05 1.31
N THR A 560 1.56 -9.96 1.43
CA THR A 560 0.34 -9.92 2.21
C THR A 560 -0.84 -10.51 1.44
N VAL A 561 -1.80 -11.10 2.16
CA VAL A 561 -3.04 -11.60 1.56
C VAL A 561 -4.09 -10.51 1.70
N PHE A 562 -4.29 -9.74 0.63
CA PHE A 562 -5.25 -8.65 0.62
C PHE A 562 -6.68 -9.16 0.72
N ARG A 563 -7.50 -8.41 1.47
CA ARG A 563 -8.95 -8.53 1.38
C ARG A 563 -9.43 -8.03 0.02
N ARG A 564 -10.64 -8.44 -0.39
CA ARG A 564 -11.19 -8.12 -1.72
C ARG A 564 -11.24 -6.61 -2.00
N ASP A 565 -11.62 -5.82 -1.01
CA ASP A 565 -11.63 -4.35 -1.05
C ASP A 565 -10.23 -3.76 -1.26
N GLN A 566 -9.23 -4.28 -0.55
CA GLN A 566 -7.84 -3.85 -0.71
C GLN A 566 -7.28 -4.23 -2.07
N ARG A 567 -7.59 -5.43 -2.57
CA ARG A 567 -7.19 -5.87 -3.91
C ARG A 567 -7.77 -4.96 -4.99
N LEU A 568 -9.06 -4.62 -4.90
CA LEU A 568 -9.69 -3.68 -5.83
C LEU A 568 -8.99 -2.32 -5.84
N ILE A 569 -8.60 -1.79 -4.68
CA ILE A 569 -7.85 -0.52 -4.60
C ILE A 569 -6.51 -0.65 -5.32
N GLN A 570 -5.80 -1.77 -5.14
CA GLN A 570 -4.53 -2.03 -5.83
C GLN A 570 -4.70 -2.20 -7.34
N ASP A 571 -5.72 -2.92 -7.78
CA ASP A 571 -6.02 -3.11 -9.20
C ASP A 571 -6.33 -1.78 -9.88
N VAL A 572 -7.11 -0.91 -9.21
CA VAL A 572 -7.41 0.44 -9.72
C VAL A 572 -6.15 1.30 -9.74
N ASN A 573 -5.29 1.24 -8.72
CA ASN A 573 -4.01 1.93 -8.73
C ASN A 573 -3.10 1.44 -9.87
N ALA A 574 -2.98 0.13 -10.06
CA ALA A 574 -2.21 -0.46 -11.15
C ALA A 574 -2.77 -0.07 -12.52
N PHE A 575 -4.10 -0.03 -12.68
CA PHE A 575 -4.76 0.48 -13.88
C PHE A 575 -4.39 1.93 -14.14
N ILE A 576 -4.47 2.80 -13.12
CA ILE A 576 -4.12 4.21 -13.24
C ILE A 576 -2.64 4.35 -13.62
N GLU A 577 -1.72 3.65 -12.96
CA GLU A 577 -0.30 3.65 -13.31
C GLU A 577 -0.06 3.25 -14.78
N ASN A 578 -0.76 2.23 -15.27
CA ASN A 578 -0.65 1.74 -16.64
C ASN A 578 -1.13 2.76 -17.70
N LEU A 579 -1.93 3.76 -17.32
CA LEU A 579 -2.26 4.87 -18.22
C LEU A 579 -1.03 5.76 -18.50
N GLY A 580 0.01 5.69 -17.66
CA GLY A 580 1.23 6.49 -17.80
C GLY A 580 0.90 7.98 -17.90
N GLU A 581 1.52 8.67 -18.86
CA GLU A 581 1.34 10.11 -19.07
C GLU A 581 -0.07 10.50 -19.57
N LYS A 582 -0.91 9.54 -20.00
CA LYS A 582 -2.30 9.82 -20.41
C LYS A 582 -3.16 10.26 -19.23
N CYS A 583 -2.85 9.80 -18.02
CA CYS A 583 -3.48 10.29 -16.80
C CYS A 583 -2.56 11.34 -16.19
N ALA A 584 -3.01 12.60 -16.17
CA ALA A 584 -2.23 13.71 -15.61
C ALA A 584 -1.81 13.47 -14.15
N ALA A 585 -2.63 12.76 -13.37
CA ALA A 585 -2.32 12.40 -11.99
C ALA A 585 -1.00 11.62 -11.83
N ASN A 586 -0.64 10.75 -12.78
CA ASN A 586 0.62 9.98 -12.73
C ASN A 586 1.86 10.86 -12.94
N VAL A 587 1.70 12.00 -13.60
CA VAL A 587 2.78 12.95 -13.87
C VAL A 587 2.96 13.93 -12.70
N VAL A 588 1.88 14.17 -11.97
CA VAL A 588 1.82 15.16 -10.89
C VAL A 588 2.10 14.55 -9.53
N THR A 589 1.57 13.35 -9.27
CA THR A 589 1.69 12.64 -8.00
C THR A 589 2.56 11.40 -8.18
N GLU A 590 3.56 11.23 -7.32
CA GLU A 590 4.32 9.98 -7.25
C GLU A 590 3.40 8.84 -6.80
N SER A 591 3.43 7.74 -7.55
CA SER A 591 2.64 6.58 -7.16
C SER A 591 3.09 6.05 -5.80
N THR A 592 2.13 5.89 -4.90
CA THR A 592 2.33 5.20 -3.62
C THR A 592 2.10 3.69 -3.75
N ASN A 593 1.78 3.19 -4.96
CA ASN A 593 1.60 1.76 -5.20
C ASN A 593 2.96 1.07 -5.07
N ARG A 594 3.17 0.52 -3.89
CA ARG A 594 4.37 -0.22 -3.55
C ARG A 594 3.99 -1.68 -3.66
N ASP A 595 4.30 -2.25 -4.82
CA ASP A 595 4.06 -3.65 -5.11
C ASP A 595 4.78 -4.54 -4.07
N ASP A 596 4.05 -5.42 -3.38
CA ASP A 596 4.62 -6.37 -2.43
C ASP A 596 5.63 -7.31 -3.10
N HIS A 597 5.53 -7.51 -4.42
CA HIS A 597 6.51 -8.28 -5.18
C HIS A 597 7.88 -7.63 -5.14
N TYR A 598 7.97 -6.30 -4.98
CA TYR A 598 9.24 -5.57 -4.87
C TYR A 598 10.13 -6.15 -3.78
N VAL A 599 9.56 -6.45 -2.61
CA VAL A 599 10.28 -6.99 -1.46
C VAL A 599 10.97 -8.30 -1.83
N ARG A 600 10.21 -9.24 -2.41
CA ARG A 600 10.73 -10.53 -2.87
C ARG A 600 11.74 -10.35 -3.99
N VAL A 601 11.44 -9.51 -4.99
CA VAL A 601 12.37 -9.22 -6.11
C VAL A 601 13.69 -8.67 -5.60
N CYS A 602 13.67 -7.72 -4.66
CA CYS A 602 14.86 -7.13 -4.06
C CYS A 602 15.71 -8.20 -3.34
N ALA A 603 15.08 -9.06 -2.53
CA ALA A 603 15.76 -10.15 -1.84
C ALA A 603 16.37 -11.16 -2.82
N ILE A 604 15.62 -11.57 -3.86
CA ILE A 604 16.12 -12.50 -4.88
C ILE A 604 17.28 -11.90 -5.68
N LYS A 605 17.18 -10.64 -6.11
CA LYS A 605 18.29 -9.93 -6.79
C LYS A 605 19.53 -9.85 -5.91
N PHE A 606 19.36 -9.51 -4.63
CA PHE A 606 20.44 -9.50 -3.64
C PHE A 606 21.13 -10.88 -3.57
N LEU A 607 20.37 -11.97 -3.40
CA LEU A 607 20.92 -13.33 -3.36
C LEU A 607 21.58 -13.74 -4.68
N CYS A 608 21.06 -13.29 -5.82
CA CYS A 608 21.64 -13.54 -7.13
C CYS A 608 23.02 -12.87 -7.32
N LEU A 609 23.25 -11.71 -6.72
CA LEU A 609 24.53 -10.97 -6.78
C LEU A 609 25.65 -11.63 -5.98
N LEU A 610 25.33 -12.49 -5.00
CA LEU A 610 26.33 -13.13 -4.14
C LEU A 610 27.21 -14.11 -4.91
N ASP A 611 28.52 -13.99 -4.77
CA ASP A 611 29.48 -14.93 -5.35
C ASP A 611 29.79 -16.10 -4.40
N GLY A 612 29.61 -17.34 -4.87
CA GLY A 612 29.93 -18.56 -4.12
C GLY A 612 31.42 -18.80 -3.90
N SER A 613 32.30 -18.07 -4.62
CA SER A 613 33.75 -18.12 -4.37
C SER A 613 34.16 -17.36 -3.10
N ASN A 614 33.37 -16.37 -2.68
CA ASN A 614 33.62 -15.59 -1.48
C ASN A 614 33.10 -16.33 -0.24
N ILE A 615 33.98 -16.57 0.74
CA ILE A 615 33.66 -17.31 1.96
C ILE A 615 32.49 -16.68 2.73
N LEU A 616 32.47 -15.35 2.89
CA LEU A 616 31.42 -14.66 3.63
C LEU A 616 30.06 -14.78 2.94
N HIS A 617 30.04 -14.63 1.61
CA HIS A 617 28.84 -14.82 0.81
C HIS A 617 28.35 -16.27 0.88
N LYS A 618 29.26 -17.23 0.78
CA LYS A 618 28.95 -18.65 0.86
C LYS A 618 28.33 -19.01 2.21
N THR A 619 28.97 -18.66 3.33
CA THR A 619 28.43 -18.89 4.67
C THR A 619 27.06 -18.24 4.84
N PHE A 620 26.88 -17.01 4.36
CA PHE A 620 25.59 -16.33 4.42
C PHE A 620 24.49 -17.05 3.63
N MET A 621 24.78 -17.53 2.41
CA MET A 621 23.82 -18.30 1.61
C MET A 621 23.44 -19.63 2.27
N GLU A 622 24.41 -20.31 2.87
CA GLU A 622 24.21 -21.53 3.65
C GLU A 622 23.31 -21.28 4.88
N ASP A 623 23.56 -20.20 5.62
CA ASP A 623 22.73 -19.79 6.76
C ASP A 623 21.30 -19.47 6.33
N ILE A 624 21.11 -18.68 5.28
CA ILE A 624 19.77 -18.38 4.73
C ILE A 624 19.05 -19.66 4.28
N PHE A 625 19.74 -20.59 3.64
CA PHE A 625 19.16 -21.87 3.22
C PHE A 625 18.63 -22.68 4.42
N ILE A 626 19.39 -22.77 5.51
CA ILE A 626 18.93 -23.43 6.74
C ILE A 626 17.72 -22.70 7.34
N LYS A 627 17.77 -21.36 7.45
CA LYS A 627 16.68 -20.57 8.03
C LYS A 627 15.38 -20.68 7.25
N LEU A 628 15.46 -20.79 5.92
CA LEU A 628 14.31 -21.02 5.06
C LEU A 628 13.72 -22.43 5.24
N LEU A 629 14.55 -23.47 5.41
CA LEU A 629 14.05 -24.81 5.77
C LEU A 629 13.38 -24.83 7.15
N ASP A 630 13.96 -24.14 8.14
CA ASP A 630 13.36 -24.02 9.47
C ASP A 630 12.00 -23.26 9.40
N LYS A 631 11.88 -22.28 8.49
CA LYS A 631 10.61 -21.57 8.21
C LYS A 631 9.54 -22.50 7.63
N ASP A 632 9.87 -23.39 6.71
CA ASP A 632 8.94 -24.41 6.18
C ASP A 632 8.47 -25.37 7.30
N GLU A 633 9.39 -25.79 8.17
CA GLU A 633 9.06 -26.65 9.31
C GLU A 633 8.13 -25.94 10.31
N LEU A 634 8.42 -24.68 10.66
CA LEU A 634 7.56 -23.86 11.50
C LEU A 634 6.17 -23.65 10.87
N ALA A 635 6.12 -23.40 9.56
CA ALA A 635 4.86 -23.31 8.84
C ALA A 635 4.08 -24.62 8.92
N SER A 636 4.75 -25.78 8.81
CA SER A 636 4.14 -27.12 8.93
C SER A 636 3.58 -27.42 10.31
N ARG A 637 4.18 -26.89 11.38
CA ARG A 637 3.75 -27.09 12.78
C ARG A 637 2.58 -26.18 13.21
N SER A 638 2.20 -25.21 12.39
CA SER A 638 1.10 -24.29 12.70
C SER A 638 -0.23 -25.04 12.87
N ARG A 639 -1.04 -24.62 13.85
CA ARG A 639 -2.40 -25.15 14.07
C ARG A 639 -3.44 -24.56 13.08
N THR A 640 -3.03 -23.63 12.23
CA THR A 640 -3.92 -23.01 11.25
C THR A 640 -4.31 -23.98 10.15
N ARG A 641 -5.51 -23.81 9.58
CA ARG A 641 -6.01 -24.67 8.51
C ARG A 641 -5.13 -24.53 7.25
N TYR A 642 -4.58 -25.65 6.78
CA TYR A 642 -3.79 -25.72 5.55
C TYR A 642 -4.68 -26.09 4.36
N TYR A 643 -4.77 -25.22 3.35
CA TYR A 643 -5.55 -25.43 2.13
C TYR A 643 -4.96 -24.60 0.98
N ALA A 644 -5.38 -24.86 -0.26
CA ALA A 644 -4.91 -24.14 -1.44
C ALA A 644 -5.03 -22.62 -1.29
N ASN A 645 -4.01 -21.90 -1.73
CA ASN A 645 -3.84 -20.45 -1.59
C ASN A 645 -3.94 -19.84 -0.18
N SER A 646 -3.91 -20.64 0.91
CA SER A 646 -3.79 -20.12 2.28
C SER A 646 -2.43 -19.44 2.53
N LEU A 647 -2.33 -18.61 3.57
CA LEU A 647 -1.05 -17.93 3.91
C LEU A 647 0.08 -18.95 4.13
N GLN A 648 -0.19 -20.04 4.85
CA GLN A 648 0.77 -21.12 5.09
C GLN A 648 1.24 -21.76 3.78
N HIS A 649 0.32 -21.98 2.83
CA HIS A 649 0.65 -22.51 1.51
C HIS A 649 1.52 -21.56 0.68
N ARG A 650 1.19 -20.27 0.67
CA ARG A 650 1.96 -19.23 -0.02
C ARG A 650 3.37 -19.08 0.56
N VAL A 651 3.49 -19.04 1.90
CA VAL A 651 4.80 -18.99 2.57
C VAL A 651 5.67 -20.18 2.20
N LYS A 652 5.13 -21.40 2.27
CA LYS A 652 5.85 -22.61 1.85
C LYS A 652 6.31 -22.52 0.38
N THR A 653 5.40 -22.13 -0.52
CA THR A 653 5.74 -21.95 -1.94
C THR A 653 6.93 -21.00 -2.11
N ARG A 654 6.90 -19.83 -1.46
CA ARG A 654 7.96 -18.81 -1.54
C ARG A 654 9.29 -19.27 -0.95
N VAL A 655 9.26 -20.08 0.12
CA VAL A 655 10.45 -20.74 0.67
C VAL A 655 11.11 -21.60 -0.41
N TRP A 656 10.35 -22.53 -1.01
CA TRP A 656 10.90 -23.48 -1.98
C TRP A 656 11.33 -22.83 -3.29
N GLN A 657 10.67 -21.75 -3.71
CA GLN A 657 11.15 -20.89 -4.82
C GLN A 657 12.53 -20.31 -4.53
N THR A 658 12.75 -19.79 -3.31
CA THR A 658 14.04 -19.19 -2.92
C THR A 658 15.15 -20.24 -2.79
N LEU A 659 14.83 -21.42 -2.23
CA LEU A 659 15.80 -22.51 -2.10
C LEU A 659 16.33 -22.97 -3.47
N LEU A 660 15.49 -23.01 -4.51
CA LEU A 660 15.92 -23.30 -5.89
C LEU A 660 16.92 -22.28 -6.44
N ILE A 661 16.77 -21.00 -6.08
CA ILE A 661 17.71 -19.94 -6.50
C ILE A 661 19.09 -20.12 -5.83
N LEU A 662 19.13 -20.61 -4.59
CA LEU A 662 20.37 -20.82 -3.83
C LEU A 662 21.07 -22.14 -4.17
N LEU A 663 20.32 -23.18 -4.53
CA LEU A 663 20.82 -24.53 -4.81
C LEU A 663 22.09 -24.62 -5.68
N PRO A 664 22.26 -23.87 -6.80
CA PRO A 664 23.44 -24.04 -7.64
C PRO A 664 24.73 -23.51 -6.98
N LYS A 665 24.60 -22.57 -6.04
CA LYS A 665 25.71 -21.92 -5.33
C LYS A 665 26.19 -22.70 -4.09
N LEU A 666 25.48 -23.76 -3.72
CA LEU A 666 25.80 -24.58 -2.54
C LEU A 666 26.73 -25.74 -2.90
N ASP A 667 27.57 -26.12 -1.93
CA ASP A 667 28.53 -27.21 -2.07
C ASP A 667 27.96 -28.57 -1.65
N GLN A 668 28.71 -29.62 -1.99
CA GLN A 668 28.35 -31.01 -1.73
C GLN A 668 28.24 -31.34 -0.24
N ASN A 669 29.13 -30.80 0.59
CA ASN A 669 29.21 -31.13 2.01
C ASN A 669 28.02 -30.55 2.77
N PHE A 670 27.70 -29.29 2.49
CA PHE A 670 26.55 -28.60 3.06
C PHE A 670 25.23 -29.26 2.65
N LEU A 671 25.07 -29.58 1.35
CA LEU A 671 23.87 -30.25 0.85
C LEU A 671 23.70 -31.63 1.49
N CYS A 672 24.78 -32.39 1.71
CA CYS A 672 24.70 -33.69 2.39
C CYS A 672 24.08 -33.60 3.80
N GLY A 673 24.41 -32.54 4.55
CA GLY A 673 23.91 -32.28 5.89
C GLY A 673 22.48 -31.72 5.95
N THR A 674 21.99 -31.13 4.85
CA THR A 674 20.66 -30.50 4.78
C THR A 674 19.63 -31.32 4.00
N LEU A 675 20.07 -32.28 3.18
CA LEU A 675 19.19 -33.10 2.33
C LEU A 675 18.17 -33.90 3.13
N ASP A 676 18.53 -34.35 4.35
CA ASP A 676 17.60 -35.09 5.21
C ASP A 676 16.40 -34.21 5.59
N LYS A 677 16.60 -32.91 5.84
CA LYS A 677 15.49 -31.95 6.06
C LYS A 677 14.62 -31.79 4.81
N VAL A 678 15.22 -31.76 3.62
CA VAL A 678 14.49 -31.68 2.34
C VAL A 678 13.60 -32.91 2.14
N PHE A 679 14.13 -34.11 2.42
CA PHE A 679 13.35 -35.35 2.35
C PHE A 679 12.23 -35.37 3.40
N GLN A 680 12.48 -34.92 4.63
CA GLN A 680 11.43 -34.80 5.65
C GLN A 680 10.29 -33.87 5.20
N ALA A 681 10.62 -32.75 4.54
CA ALA A 681 9.61 -31.87 3.94
C ALA A 681 8.79 -32.57 2.84
N GLY A 682 9.41 -33.45 2.04
CA GLY A 682 8.72 -34.25 1.02
C GLY A 682 7.69 -35.24 1.59
N PHE A 683 7.89 -35.70 2.84
CA PHE A 683 6.91 -36.52 3.56
C PHE A 683 5.75 -35.71 4.17
N GLY A 684 5.87 -34.38 4.24
CA GLY A 684 4.85 -33.50 4.78
C GLY A 684 3.59 -33.45 3.93
N ASN A 685 2.45 -33.18 4.58
CA ASN A 685 1.19 -32.90 3.87
C ASN A 685 1.28 -31.53 3.19
N ASN A 686 1.68 -31.52 1.93
CA ASN A 686 1.89 -30.32 1.11
C ASN A 686 0.91 -30.28 -0.07
N GLN A 687 0.53 -29.07 -0.48
CA GLN A 687 -0.20 -28.84 -1.73
C GLN A 687 0.69 -29.15 -2.94
N ALA A 688 0.08 -29.41 -4.09
CA ALA A 688 0.76 -29.83 -5.32
C ALA A 688 1.90 -28.88 -5.76
N SER A 689 1.66 -27.56 -5.76
CA SER A 689 2.67 -26.55 -6.13
C SER A 689 3.95 -26.65 -5.30
N VAL A 690 3.82 -26.84 -3.97
CA VAL A 690 4.95 -27.00 -3.05
C VAL A 690 5.69 -28.31 -3.33
N LYS A 691 4.95 -29.39 -3.62
CA LYS A 691 5.54 -30.69 -3.97
C LYS A 691 6.39 -30.61 -5.22
N TYR A 692 5.91 -29.94 -6.28
CA TYR A 692 6.69 -29.79 -7.52
C TYR A 692 8.05 -29.12 -7.26
N PHE A 693 8.11 -28.10 -6.39
CA PHE A 693 9.39 -27.47 -6.04
C PHE A 693 10.29 -28.37 -5.19
N ILE A 694 9.74 -29.12 -4.23
CA ILE A 694 10.51 -30.11 -3.44
C ILE A 694 11.08 -31.18 -4.36
N GLU A 695 10.24 -31.77 -5.21
CA GLU A 695 10.60 -32.80 -6.19
C GLU A 695 11.70 -32.29 -7.13
N TRP A 696 11.61 -31.04 -7.58
CA TRP A 696 12.63 -30.43 -8.43
C TRP A 696 13.98 -30.27 -7.72
N ILE A 697 14.01 -29.79 -6.47
CA ILE A 697 15.25 -29.71 -5.67
C ILE A 697 15.87 -31.09 -5.49
N VAL A 698 15.05 -32.12 -5.22
CA VAL A 698 15.54 -33.50 -5.08
C VAL A 698 16.14 -34.00 -6.39
N ILE A 699 15.45 -33.85 -7.53
CA ILE A 699 15.95 -34.26 -8.85
C ILE A 699 17.30 -33.59 -9.15
N LEU A 700 17.40 -32.28 -8.96
CA LEU A 700 18.62 -31.51 -9.22
C LEU A 700 19.77 -31.90 -8.29
N SER A 701 19.47 -32.14 -7.01
CA SER A 701 20.48 -32.57 -6.01
C SER A 701 21.03 -33.96 -6.34
N LEU A 702 20.17 -34.90 -6.74
CA LEU A 702 20.57 -36.24 -7.13
C LEU A 702 21.34 -36.25 -8.47
N HIS A 703 20.96 -35.40 -9.42
CA HIS A 703 21.68 -35.23 -10.68
C HIS A 703 23.09 -34.63 -10.48
N LYS A 704 23.21 -33.60 -9.63
CA LYS A 704 24.50 -32.93 -9.33
C LYS A 704 25.41 -33.82 -8.47
N TYR A 705 24.84 -34.59 -7.54
CA TYR A 705 25.59 -35.43 -6.59
C TYR A 705 24.99 -36.85 -6.49
N PRO A 706 25.34 -37.77 -7.42
CA PRO A 706 24.78 -39.13 -7.47
C PRO A 706 24.94 -39.96 -6.19
N GLN A 707 25.95 -39.66 -5.36
CA GLN A 707 26.17 -40.30 -4.05
C GLN A 707 24.96 -40.20 -3.09
N PHE A 708 24.11 -39.20 -3.27
CA PHE A 708 22.91 -39.01 -2.45
C PHE A 708 21.79 -40.00 -2.78
N LEU A 709 21.93 -40.80 -3.85
CA LEU A 709 21.00 -41.88 -4.18
C LEU A 709 20.82 -42.85 -3.01
N ASN A 710 21.86 -43.15 -2.24
CA ASN A 710 21.73 -44.04 -1.07
C ASN A 710 20.73 -43.52 -0.06
N LYS A 711 20.82 -42.23 0.32
CA LYS A 711 19.86 -41.57 1.21
C LYS A 711 18.45 -41.48 0.59
N PHE A 712 18.36 -41.28 -0.72
CA PHE A 712 17.07 -41.28 -1.42
C PHE A 712 16.37 -42.64 -1.37
N TRP A 713 17.12 -43.75 -1.46
CA TRP A 713 16.55 -45.08 -1.33
C TRP A 713 15.97 -45.34 0.07
N ASP A 714 16.59 -44.79 1.12
CA ASP A 714 16.10 -44.91 2.49
C ASP A 714 14.69 -44.32 2.67
N CYS A 715 14.28 -43.38 1.81
CA CYS A 715 12.95 -42.79 1.81
C CYS A 715 11.83 -43.80 1.52
N PHE A 716 12.13 -44.92 0.85
CA PHE A 716 11.17 -45.98 0.54
C PHE A 716 11.16 -47.10 1.58
N CYS A 717 12.02 -47.04 2.60
CA CYS A 717 12.20 -48.07 3.62
C CYS A 717 11.47 -47.78 4.95
N TYR A 718 10.75 -46.65 5.07
CA TYR A 718 10.01 -46.29 6.30
C TYR A 718 8.72 -47.11 6.48
N ASP A 719 8.25 -47.24 7.73
CA ASP A 719 7.01 -47.95 8.09
C ASP A 719 5.80 -47.51 7.25
N GLU A 720 5.10 -48.46 6.61
CA GLU A 720 3.91 -48.23 5.77
C GLU A 720 2.79 -47.47 6.52
N GLU A 721 2.71 -47.58 7.86
CA GLU A 721 1.72 -46.86 8.67
C GLU A 721 2.00 -45.35 8.79
N LYS A 722 3.26 -44.91 8.62
CA LYS A 722 3.65 -43.48 8.62
C LYS A 722 3.67 -42.88 7.20
N LEU A 723 3.93 -43.70 6.19
CA LEU A 723 4.03 -43.31 4.77
C LEU A 723 2.68 -43.40 4.03
N LYS A 724 1.75 -42.48 4.31
CA LYS A 724 0.49 -42.38 3.54
C LYS A 724 0.76 -41.99 2.06
N THR A 725 -0.12 -41.21 1.44
CA THR A 725 0.04 -40.68 0.06
C THR A 725 1.31 -39.84 -0.16
N SER A 726 2.05 -39.48 0.90
CA SER A 726 3.28 -38.69 0.80
C SER A 726 4.41 -39.36 0.00
N ILE A 727 4.39 -40.69 -0.13
CA ILE A 727 5.35 -41.42 -0.99
C ILE A 727 5.21 -41.07 -2.47
N CYS A 728 4.06 -40.54 -2.90
CA CYS A 728 3.83 -40.07 -4.26
C CYS A 728 4.85 -39.00 -4.68
N THR A 729 5.32 -38.17 -3.74
CA THR A 729 6.39 -37.18 -3.98
C THR A 729 7.67 -37.84 -4.50
N PHE A 730 8.11 -38.93 -3.87
CA PHE A 730 9.33 -39.64 -4.26
C PHE A 730 9.12 -40.53 -5.50
N LEU A 731 7.93 -41.08 -5.69
CA LEU A 731 7.56 -41.78 -6.93
C LEU A 731 7.53 -40.81 -8.14
N SER A 732 7.13 -39.55 -7.93
CA SER A 732 7.20 -38.49 -8.93
C SER A 732 8.64 -38.18 -9.34
N VAL A 733 9.57 -38.13 -8.38
CA VAL A 733 11.03 -38.01 -8.66
C VAL A 733 11.53 -39.18 -9.52
N LEU A 734 11.09 -40.42 -9.25
CA LEU A 734 11.44 -41.60 -10.03
C LEU A 734 10.92 -41.56 -11.48
N SER A 735 9.89 -40.77 -11.76
CA SER A 735 9.44 -40.52 -13.14
C SER A 735 10.40 -39.61 -13.93
N HIS A 736 11.36 -38.95 -13.28
CA HIS A 736 12.42 -38.14 -13.91
C HIS A 736 13.81 -38.78 -13.71
N PHE A 737 13.84 -40.08 -13.49
CA PHE A 737 15.06 -40.80 -13.13
C PHE A 737 16.07 -40.91 -14.28
N ASP A 738 15.62 -40.75 -15.52
CA ASP A 738 16.46 -40.60 -16.71
C ASP A 738 17.46 -39.43 -16.56
N ILE A 739 17.00 -38.30 -16.03
CA ILE A 739 17.82 -37.11 -15.77
C ILE A 739 18.82 -37.37 -14.65
N VAL A 740 18.37 -37.99 -13.55
CA VAL A 740 19.23 -38.33 -12.40
C VAL A 740 20.36 -39.27 -12.81
N LEU A 741 20.09 -40.22 -13.72
CA LEU A 741 21.07 -41.18 -14.19
C LEU A 741 22.13 -40.62 -15.14
N GLN A 742 21.98 -39.41 -15.70
CA GLN A 742 22.90 -38.86 -16.70
C GLN A 742 24.36 -38.80 -16.18
N ASN A 743 24.56 -38.33 -14.94
CA ASN A 743 25.87 -38.16 -14.31
C ASN A 743 26.30 -39.33 -13.41
N THR A 744 25.51 -40.41 -13.36
CA THR A 744 25.82 -41.58 -12.50
C THR A 744 26.78 -42.52 -13.22
N SER A 745 27.88 -42.92 -12.56
CA SER A 745 28.89 -43.84 -13.11
C SER A 745 28.35 -45.27 -13.32
N GLU A 746 27.48 -45.76 -12.44
CA GLU A 746 26.87 -47.10 -12.50
C GLU A 746 25.35 -47.04 -12.74
N LYS A 747 24.95 -46.91 -14.02
CA LYS A 747 23.52 -46.76 -14.39
C LYS A 747 22.69 -48.02 -14.17
N LYS A 748 23.24 -49.22 -14.47
CA LYS A 748 22.51 -50.50 -14.39
C LYS A 748 22.09 -50.87 -12.96
N PRO A 749 22.96 -50.80 -11.91
CA PRO A 749 22.57 -51.11 -10.53
C PRO A 749 21.52 -50.15 -9.96
N ALA A 750 21.66 -48.85 -10.24
CA ALA A 750 20.71 -47.84 -9.81
C ALA A 750 19.31 -48.05 -10.43
N LEU A 751 19.26 -48.37 -11.72
CA LEU A 751 18.03 -48.67 -12.44
C LEU A 751 17.37 -49.98 -11.97
N LYS A 752 18.17 -51.01 -11.67
CA LYS A 752 17.70 -52.25 -11.03
C LYS A 752 17.01 -51.96 -9.70
N LYS A 753 17.65 -51.15 -8.83
CA LYS A 753 17.07 -50.78 -7.54
C LYS A 753 15.78 -49.98 -7.70
N ALA A 754 15.76 -49.02 -8.64
CA ALA A 754 14.55 -48.24 -8.97
C ALA A 754 13.39 -49.14 -9.41
N LEU A 755 13.65 -50.13 -10.29
CA LEU A 755 12.62 -51.05 -10.76
C LEU A 755 12.03 -51.89 -9.63
N ILE A 756 12.88 -52.41 -8.72
CA ILE A 756 12.42 -53.18 -7.55
C ILE A 756 11.51 -52.32 -6.66
N VAL A 757 11.94 -51.10 -6.35
CA VAL A 757 11.17 -50.16 -5.52
C VAL A 757 9.82 -49.87 -6.17
N VAL A 758 9.79 -49.48 -7.44
CA VAL A 758 8.53 -49.12 -8.11
C VAL A 758 7.56 -50.30 -8.21
N LEU A 759 8.06 -51.51 -8.49
CA LEU A 759 7.22 -52.71 -8.51
C LEU A 759 6.59 -52.98 -7.14
N GLN A 760 7.34 -52.82 -6.05
CA GLN A 760 6.80 -52.96 -4.69
C GLN A 760 5.63 -51.99 -4.44
N TRP A 761 5.78 -50.72 -4.83
CA TRP A 761 4.75 -49.69 -4.61
C TRP A 761 3.54 -49.78 -5.56
N CYS A 762 3.66 -50.52 -6.68
CA CYS A 762 2.51 -50.84 -7.54
C CYS A 762 1.46 -51.73 -6.86
N PHE A 763 1.84 -52.47 -5.80
CA PHE A 763 0.93 -53.33 -5.03
C PHE A 763 0.33 -52.64 -3.78
N ASN A 764 0.63 -51.36 -3.57
CA ASN A 764 0.15 -50.63 -2.39
C ASN A 764 -1.39 -50.57 -2.32
N HIS A 765 -1.95 -50.61 -1.12
CA HIS A 765 -3.42 -50.57 -0.94
C HIS A 765 -4.03 -49.24 -1.41
N ASN A 766 -3.28 -48.13 -1.35
CA ASN A 766 -3.75 -46.82 -1.75
C ASN A 766 -3.78 -46.68 -3.28
N PHE A 767 -4.94 -46.27 -3.81
CA PHE A 767 -5.16 -46.12 -5.25
C PHE A 767 -4.25 -45.07 -5.91
N SER A 768 -4.06 -43.90 -5.29
CA SER A 768 -3.22 -42.83 -5.83
C SER A 768 -1.74 -43.25 -5.87
N VAL A 769 -1.25 -43.87 -4.79
CA VAL A 769 0.14 -44.37 -4.73
C VAL A 769 0.42 -45.36 -5.87
N ARG A 770 -0.51 -46.27 -6.14
CA ARG A 770 -0.41 -47.21 -7.27
C ARG A 770 -0.37 -46.50 -8.62
N LEU A 771 -1.17 -45.45 -8.82
CA LEU A 771 -1.14 -44.68 -10.07
C LEU A 771 0.23 -43.99 -10.27
N TYR A 772 0.79 -43.33 -9.25
CA TYR A 772 2.12 -42.71 -9.36
C TYR A 772 3.22 -43.76 -9.58
N ALA A 773 3.15 -44.90 -8.88
CA ALA A 773 4.09 -46.00 -9.04
C ALA A 773 4.04 -46.57 -10.46
N LEU A 774 2.85 -46.80 -11.01
CA LEU A 774 2.72 -47.24 -12.39
C LEU A 774 3.33 -46.22 -13.37
N VAL A 775 3.16 -44.89 -13.17
CA VAL A 775 3.70 -43.87 -14.10
C VAL A 775 5.22 -43.92 -14.08
N ALA A 776 5.81 -44.01 -12.89
CA ALA A 776 7.23 -44.25 -12.72
C ALA A 776 7.68 -45.57 -13.37
N LEU A 777 6.88 -46.64 -13.27
CA LEU A 777 7.17 -47.96 -13.86
C LEU A 777 7.26 -47.86 -15.38
N LYS A 778 6.33 -47.16 -16.03
CA LYS A 778 6.34 -47.00 -17.49
C LYS A 778 7.64 -46.33 -17.96
N LYS A 779 8.07 -45.26 -17.29
CA LYS A 779 9.32 -44.55 -17.64
C LYS A 779 10.57 -45.37 -17.31
N ILE A 780 10.64 -45.98 -16.13
CA ILE A 780 11.79 -46.82 -15.71
C ILE A 780 11.93 -48.06 -16.57
N TRP A 781 10.82 -48.75 -16.89
CA TRP A 781 10.83 -49.90 -17.77
C TRP A 781 11.31 -49.56 -19.18
N GLY A 782 10.90 -48.40 -19.71
CA GLY A 782 11.41 -47.87 -20.98
C GLY A 782 12.94 -47.74 -20.98
N MET A 783 13.52 -47.22 -19.89
CA MET A 783 14.98 -47.13 -19.75
C MET A 783 15.66 -48.49 -19.63
N CYS A 784 15.08 -49.45 -18.89
CA CYS A 784 15.62 -50.80 -18.75
C CYS A 784 15.76 -51.49 -20.12
N ARG A 785 14.80 -51.25 -21.02
CA ARG A 785 14.83 -51.76 -22.39
C ARG A 785 15.94 -51.15 -23.23
N VAL A 786 16.12 -49.84 -23.14
CA VAL A 786 17.18 -49.12 -23.89
C VAL A 786 18.57 -49.54 -23.42
N LEU A 787 18.74 -49.80 -22.12
CA LEU A 787 20.04 -50.14 -21.51
C LEU A 787 20.32 -51.66 -21.42
N HIS A 788 19.43 -52.50 -21.95
CA HIS A 788 19.52 -53.97 -21.95
C HIS A 788 19.91 -54.54 -20.57
N VAL A 789 19.02 -54.39 -19.58
CA VAL A 789 19.18 -55.00 -18.25
C VAL A 789 18.66 -56.44 -18.27
N GLU A 790 19.55 -57.41 -18.45
CA GLU A 790 19.26 -58.82 -18.77
C GLU A 790 18.53 -59.62 -17.66
N GLU A 791 18.59 -59.19 -16.40
CA GLU A 791 18.09 -59.98 -15.26
C GLU A 791 16.56 -60.01 -15.09
N PHE A 792 15.81 -59.17 -15.83
CA PHE A 792 14.34 -59.06 -15.70
C PHE A 792 13.57 -59.58 -16.93
N GLU A 793 14.23 -60.29 -17.85
CA GLU A 793 13.56 -60.86 -19.03
C GLU A 793 12.34 -61.72 -18.67
N ALA A 794 12.40 -62.48 -17.57
CA ALA A 794 11.29 -63.30 -17.08
C ALA A 794 10.05 -62.50 -16.62
N LEU A 795 10.22 -61.25 -16.18
CA LEU A 795 9.13 -60.37 -15.71
C LEU A 795 8.61 -59.44 -16.81
N THR A 796 9.30 -59.36 -17.96
CA THR A 796 8.90 -58.58 -19.14
C THR A 796 7.44 -58.78 -19.55
N PRO A 797 6.94 -60.02 -19.77
CA PRO A 797 5.56 -60.22 -20.21
C PRO A 797 4.54 -59.77 -19.16
N VAL A 798 4.88 -59.87 -17.87
CA VAL A 798 4.02 -59.46 -16.75
C VAL A 798 3.92 -57.95 -16.66
N ILE A 799 5.06 -57.25 -16.74
CA ILE A 799 5.11 -55.78 -16.70
C ILE A 799 4.39 -55.19 -17.91
N GLU A 800 4.66 -55.71 -19.12
CA GLU A 800 4.04 -55.23 -20.34
C GLU A 800 2.54 -55.52 -20.38
N SER A 801 2.09 -56.71 -19.95
CA SER A 801 0.67 -57.01 -19.81
C SER A 801 -0.01 -56.09 -18.79
N SER A 802 0.67 -55.75 -17.69
CA SER A 802 0.11 -54.87 -16.64
C SER A 802 -0.04 -53.43 -17.14
N LEU A 803 0.96 -52.91 -17.85
CA LEU A 803 0.90 -51.58 -18.47
C LEU A 803 -0.16 -51.53 -19.59
N GLN A 804 -0.21 -52.57 -20.44
CA GLN A 804 -1.23 -52.69 -21.50
C GLN A 804 -2.66 -52.82 -20.94
N GLN A 805 -2.85 -53.52 -19.81
CA GLN A 805 -4.16 -53.61 -19.16
C GLN A 805 -4.66 -52.24 -18.68
N VAL A 806 -3.78 -51.41 -18.11
CA VAL A 806 -4.13 -50.04 -17.70
C VAL A 806 -4.44 -49.15 -18.90
N GLU A 807 -3.71 -49.31 -20.01
CA GLU A 807 -3.94 -48.58 -21.26
C GLU A 807 -5.23 -49.00 -22.00
N ASN A 808 -5.61 -50.28 -21.91
CA ASN A 808 -6.70 -50.89 -22.68
C ASN A 808 -8.00 -51.16 -21.89
N MET A 809 -8.05 -50.89 -20.58
CA MET A 809 -9.24 -51.15 -19.75
C MET A 809 -10.48 -50.39 -20.27
N HIS A 810 -11.46 -51.15 -20.76
CA HIS A 810 -12.81 -50.69 -21.10
C HIS A 810 -13.73 -51.00 -19.90
N GLY A 811 -14.30 -49.98 -19.24
CA GLY A 811 -15.38 -50.17 -18.25
C GLY A 811 -15.18 -49.63 -16.84
N MET A 812 -13.97 -49.23 -16.41
CA MET A 812 -13.73 -48.48 -15.16
C MET A 812 -13.23 -47.07 -15.48
N GLY A 813 -14.17 -46.18 -15.78
CA GLY A 813 -13.90 -44.86 -16.38
C GLY A 813 -12.97 -43.94 -15.58
N ASN A 814 -12.84 -44.11 -14.25
CA ASN A 814 -12.07 -43.19 -13.41
C ASN A 814 -10.57 -43.51 -13.36
N ALA A 815 -10.16 -44.77 -13.38
CA ALA A 815 -8.75 -45.14 -13.26
C ALA A 815 -7.94 -44.82 -14.51
N ARG A 816 -8.47 -45.18 -15.69
CA ARG A 816 -7.84 -44.86 -16.99
C ARG A 816 -7.75 -43.35 -17.22
N ARG A 817 -8.81 -42.60 -16.87
CA ARG A 817 -8.82 -41.13 -16.96
C ARG A 817 -7.80 -40.50 -16.02
N ASN A 818 -7.71 -40.93 -14.77
CA ASN A 818 -6.75 -40.38 -13.80
C ASN A 818 -5.30 -40.74 -14.18
N TRP A 819 -5.07 -41.94 -14.69
CA TRP A 819 -3.80 -42.36 -15.25
C TRP A 819 -3.34 -41.47 -16.42
N GLN A 820 -4.23 -41.26 -17.40
CA GLN A 820 -3.97 -40.37 -18.54
C GLN A 820 -3.75 -38.92 -18.07
N ARG A 821 -4.58 -38.42 -17.13
CA ARG A 821 -4.42 -37.09 -16.54
C ARG A 821 -3.05 -36.88 -15.89
N ILE A 822 -2.53 -37.85 -15.14
CA ILE A 822 -1.17 -37.74 -14.56
C ILE A 822 -0.12 -37.74 -15.67
N GLN A 823 -0.28 -38.58 -16.70
CA GLN A 823 0.67 -38.63 -17.82
C GLN A 823 0.68 -37.35 -18.65
N ASP A 824 -0.48 -36.75 -18.89
CA ASP A 824 -0.67 -35.54 -19.69
C ASP A 824 -0.38 -34.25 -18.88
N HIS A 825 -0.26 -34.37 -17.55
CA HIS A 825 0.02 -33.24 -16.67
C HIS A 825 1.41 -32.64 -16.98
N PHE A 826 1.50 -31.30 -16.96
CA PHE A 826 2.69 -30.56 -17.41
C PHE A 826 3.99 -31.06 -16.76
N PHE A 827 3.95 -31.38 -15.46
CA PHE A 827 5.13 -31.83 -14.70
C PHE A 827 5.71 -33.16 -15.19
N PHE A 828 4.89 -34.04 -15.78
CA PHE A 828 5.34 -35.37 -16.24
C PHE A 828 5.56 -35.44 -17.75
N ALA A 829 4.82 -34.63 -18.52
CA ALA A 829 4.81 -34.64 -19.99
C ALA A 829 5.81 -33.67 -20.61
N THR A 830 5.81 -32.41 -20.15
CA THR A 830 6.46 -31.29 -20.85
C THR A 830 7.60 -30.68 -20.04
N PHE A 831 7.49 -30.67 -18.71
CA PHE A 831 8.51 -30.10 -17.82
C PHE A 831 9.82 -30.90 -17.89
N HIS A 832 10.92 -30.19 -18.09
CA HIS A 832 12.26 -30.76 -18.14
C HIS A 832 13.15 -30.19 -17.01
N PRO A 833 13.41 -30.94 -15.93
CA PRO A 833 14.14 -30.48 -14.75
C PRO A 833 15.48 -29.75 -14.96
N LEU A 834 16.27 -30.03 -16.01
CA LEU A 834 17.52 -29.30 -16.31
C LEU A 834 17.36 -28.12 -17.28
N GLU A 835 16.69 -28.30 -18.42
CA GLU A 835 16.46 -27.25 -19.41
C GLU A 835 15.67 -26.08 -18.83
N ASP A 836 14.59 -26.38 -18.08
CA ASP A 836 13.78 -25.39 -17.37
C ASP A 836 14.51 -24.78 -16.15
N TYR A 837 15.66 -25.34 -15.76
CA TYR A 837 16.54 -24.87 -14.70
C TYR A 837 17.82 -24.17 -15.23
N SER A 838 18.07 -24.20 -16.53
CA SER A 838 19.42 -24.07 -17.10
C SER A 838 20.20 -22.82 -16.69
N LEU A 839 21.41 -23.06 -16.17
CA LEU A 839 22.37 -22.09 -15.66
C LEU A 839 23.67 -21.98 -16.49
N GLU A 840 23.86 -22.82 -17.52
CA GLU A 840 25.20 -23.06 -18.08
C GLU A 840 25.42 -22.78 -19.59
N ALA A 841 24.49 -22.21 -20.35
CA ALA A 841 24.79 -21.82 -21.75
C ALA A 841 24.03 -20.61 -22.36
N SER A 842 23.50 -19.70 -21.51
CA SER A 842 22.68 -18.49 -21.81
C SER A 842 21.17 -18.67 -21.58
N PRO A 843 20.46 -17.71 -20.95
CA PRO A 843 20.80 -16.86 -19.81
C PRO A 843 20.02 -17.26 -18.53
N ARG A 844 20.52 -16.86 -17.35
CA ARG A 844 19.95 -17.05 -15.99
C ARG A 844 18.51 -16.54 -15.78
N LEU A 845 17.90 -15.99 -16.81
CA LEU A 845 16.59 -15.35 -16.86
C LEU A 845 15.43 -16.36 -16.94
N LEU A 846 15.63 -17.49 -17.63
CA LEU A 846 14.61 -18.52 -17.79
C LEU A 846 14.21 -19.13 -16.45
N LEU A 847 15.21 -19.33 -15.57
CA LEU A 847 15.03 -19.85 -14.22
C LEU A 847 14.06 -19.00 -13.39
N ILE A 848 14.22 -17.67 -13.43
CA ILE A 848 13.36 -16.74 -12.67
C ILE A 848 11.92 -16.80 -13.20
N ILE A 849 11.74 -16.85 -14.52
CA ILE A 849 10.41 -16.94 -15.15
C ILE A 849 9.75 -18.25 -14.76
N THR A 850 10.45 -19.38 -14.86
CA THR A 850 9.87 -20.68 -14.55
C THR A 850 9.49 -20.80 -13.07
N ILE A 851 10.37 -20.39 -12.16
CA ILE A 851 10.15 -20.49 -10.71
C ILE A 851 9.04 -19.54 -10.22
N PHE A 852 9.04 -18.28 -10.67
CA PHE A 852 8.17 -17.24 -10.11
C PHE A 852 6.92 -16.93 -10.94
N TYR A 853 6.85 -17.36 -12.21
CA TYR A 853 5.70 -17.11 -13.07
C TYR A 853 5.08 -18.40 -13.62
N THR A 854 5.85 -19.24 -14.32
CA THR A 854 5.29 -20.38 -15.06
C THR A 854 4.75 -21.49 -14.16
N LEU A 855 5.54 -21.96 -13.20
CA LEU A 855 5.10 -22.99 -12.25
C LEU A 855 3.94 -22.52 -11.37
N PRO A 856 3.98 -21.30 -10.76
CA PRO A 856 2.83 -20.77 -10.04
C PRO A 856 1.54 -20.73 -10.86
N ARG A 857 1.63 -20.31 -12.13
CA ARG A 857 0.49 -20.26 -13.04
C ARG A 857 -0.06 -21.64 -13.38
N LEU A 858 0.81 -22.60 -13.72
CA LEU A 858 0.39 -23.95 -14.09
C LEU A 858 -0.09 -24.79 -12.91
N SER A 859 0.31 -24.45 -11.69
CA SER A 859 -0.11 -25.12 -10.44
C SER A 859 -1.29 -24.43 -9.74
N GLU A 860 -2.00 -23.54 -10.43
CA GLU A 860 -3.22 -22.88 -9.95
C GLU A 860 -3.03 -22.05 -8.65
N LEU A 861 -1.83 -21.49 -8.46
CA LEU A 861 -1.62 -20.46 -7.45
C LEU A 861 -2.36 -19.18 -7.84
N ALA A 862 -2.82 -18.45 -6.84
CA ALA A 862 -3.45 -17.14 -7.03
C ALA A 862 -2.54 -16.21 -7.84
N GLU A 863 -3.14 -15.36 -8.69
CA GLU A 863 -2.41 -14.42 -9.55
C GLU A 863 -1.46 -13.50 -8.76
N ASP A 864 -1.80 -13.17 -7.52
CA ASP A 864 -0.94 -12.42 -6.59
C ASP A 864 0.40 -13.11 -6.28
N GLU A 865 0.57 -14.40 -6.59
CA GLU A 865 1.85 -15.10 -6.40
C GLU A 865 2.74 -15.07 -7.65
N TRP A 866 2.19 -14.64 -8.80
CA TRP A 866 2.88 -14.66 -10.09
C TRP A 866 3.76 -13.41 -10.25
N ILE A 867 5.08 -13.58 -10.32
CA ILE A 867 6.01 -12.47 -10.59
C ILE A 867 6.48 -12.54 -12.03
N SER A 868 5.89 -11.69 -12.89
CA SER A 868 6.32 -11.55 -14.28
C SER A 868 7.72 -10.95 -14.38
N LEU A 869 8.39 -11.23 -15.49
CA LEU A 869 9.72 -10.69 -15.79
C LEU A 869 9.77 -9.16 -15.80
N ALA A 870 8.74 -8.50 -16.33
CA ALA A 870 8.64 -7.04 -16.36
C ALA A 870 8.73 -6.38 -14.96
N LYS A 871 8.36 -7.10 -13.89
CA LYS A 871 8.52 -6.62 -12.51
C LYS A 871 9.99 -6.67 -12.06
N PHE A 872 10.76 -7.67 -12.50
CA PHE A 872 12.20 -7.69 -12.28
C PHE A 872 12.91 -6.55 -13.03
N ASP A 873 12.40 -6.11 -14.18
CA ASP A 873 12.89 -4.94 -14.90
C ASP A 873 12.58 -3.61 -14.23
N ARG A 874 11.32 -3.41 -13.83
CA ARG A 874 10.82 -2.15 -13.27
C ARG A 874 11.61 -1.73 -12.01
N PHE A 875 12.13 -2.68 -11.25
CA PHE A 875 12.79 -2.42 -9.97
C PHE A 875 14.30 -2.30 -10.12
N THR A 876 14.80 -1.07 -10.28
CA THR A 876 16.20 -0.78 -10.64
C THR A 876 17.15 -0.59 -9.45
N ASP A 877 16.63 -0.48 -8.23
CA ASP A 877 17.42 -0.12 -7.04
C ASP A 877 18.54 -1.13 -6.71
N VAL A 878 18.32 -2.42 -6.97
CA VAL A 878 19.35 -3.46 -6.92
C VAL A 878 19.59 -3.96 -8.35
N PRO A 879 20.80 -3.79 -8.91
CA PRO A 879 21.09 -4.21 -10.27
C PRO A 879 21.11 -5.74 -10.39
N LEU A 880 20.77 -6.25 -11.57
CA LEU A 880 21.04 -7.66 -11.91
C LEU A 880 22.51 -7.80 -12.34
N PRO A 881 23.16 -8.96 -12.10
CA PRO A 881 24.51 -9.21 -12.60
C PRO A 881 24.57 -9.03 -14.14
N PRO A 882 25.65 -8.45 -14.71
CA PRO A 882 25.77 -8.21 -16.16
C PRO A 882 25.77 -9.48 -17.02
N THR A 883 25.90 -10.67 -16.41
CA THR A 883 25.76 -11.97 -17.06
C THR A 883 24.30 -12.35 -17.37
N PHE A 884 23.32 -11.55 -16.94
CA PHE A 884 21.93 -11.64 -17.36
C PHE A 884 21.73 -10.84 -18.66
N GLN A 885 21.90 -11.48 -19.82
CA GLN A 885 21.44 -10.93 -21.11
C GLN A 885 20.05 -11.47 -21.46
N TRP A 886 19.23 -10.62 -22.07
CA TRP A 886 17.82 -10.87 -22.39
C TRP A 886 17.69 -11.69 -23.66
N TYR A 887 17.45 -13.00 -23.56
CA TYR A 887 17.08 -13.82 -24.71
C TYR A 887 15.79 -14.58 -24.42
N HIS A 888 14.79 -14.38 -25.27
CA HIS A 888 13.58 -15.19 -25.30
C HIS A 888 13.92 -16.53 -25.97
N SER A 889 14.23 -17.56 -25.19
CA SER A 889 14.10 -18.92 -25.73
C SER A 889 12.65 -19.38 -25.53
N ARG A 890 12.15 -20.13 -26.52
CA ARG A 890 10.83 -20.77 -26.45
C ARG A 890 10.87 -21.82 -25.34
N THR A 891 10.01 -21.69 -24.35
CA THR A 891 9.60 -22.83 -23.54
C THR A 891 8.16 -23.17 -23.92
N GLU A 892 7.95 -24.36 -24.45
CA GLU A 892 6.61 -24.92 -24.70
C GLU A 892 5.75 -24.87 -23.42
N LEU A 893 6.39 -24.88 -22.25
CA LEU A 893 5.79 -24.69 -20.93
C LEU A 893 5.04 -23.36 -20.75
N LEU A 894 5.50 -22.27 -21.37
CA LEU A 894 4.85 -20.96 -21.27
C LEU A 894 3.51 -20.91 -22.01
N ASP A 895 3.39 -21.67 -23.11
CA ASP A 895 2.19 -21.71 -23.95
C ASP A 895 1.09 -22.64 -23.39
N LEU A 896 1.43 -23.49 -22.42
CA LEU A 896 0.48 -24.39 -21.76
C LEU A 896 -0.55 -23.62 -20.92
N LYS A 897 -1.78 -24.17 -20.86
CA LYS A 897 -2.82 -23.73 -19.94
C LYS A 897 -2.82 -24.60 -18.67
N PRO A 898 -3.26 -24.07 -17.52
CA PRO A 898 -3.44 -24.89 -16.32
C PRO A 898 -4.38 -26.07 -16.61
N SER A 899 -4.01 -27.25 -16.15
CA SER A 899 -4.78 -28.48 -16.32
C SER A 899 -5.52 -28.84 -15.03
N ASP A 900 -6.76 -29.32 -15.13
CA ASP A 900 -7.67 -29.66 -14.02
C ASP A 900 -7.16 -30.73 -13.00
N TRP A 901 -5.92 -31.22 -13.13
CA TRP A 901 -5.37 -32.26 -12.27
C TRP A 901 -4.31 -31.72 -11.32
N SER A 902 -4.60 -31.77 -10.01
CA SER A 902 -3.63 -31.48 -8.93
C SER A 902 -3.25 -32.75 -8.17
N GLN A 903 -1.99 -32.88 -7.74
CA GLN A 903 -1.52 -33.96 -6.86
C GLN A 903 -2.19 -33.86 -5.46
N GLN A 904 -3.35 -34.49 -5.29
CA GLN A 904 -4.13 -34.44 -4.05
C GLN A 904 -3.71 -35.55 -3.07
N ASP A 905 -3.14 -35.16 -1.94
CA ASP A 905 -3.03 -36.00 -0.74
C ASP A 905 -4.26 -35.78 0.15
N LEU A 906 -5.43 -36.25 -0.30
CA LEU A 906 -6.58 -36.35 0.59
C LEU A 906 -6.38 -37.58 1.47
N GLY A 907 -5.92 -37.33 2.70
CA GLY A 907 -6.01 -38.29 3.79
C GLY A 907 -7.43 -38.82 3.89
N SER A 908 -7.57 -40.15 3.78
CA SER A 908 -8.76 -40.98 3.98
C SER A 908 -9.93 -40.27 4.69
N ASN A 909 -10.91 -39.78 3.93
CA ASN A 909 -12.32 -39.59 4.32
C ASN A 909 -13.21 -39.19 3.11
N ALA A 910 -12.98 -39.76 1.93
CA ALA A 910 -13.88 -39.58 0.80
C ALA A 910 -14.61 -40.90 0.51
N VAL A 911 -15.87 -40.97 0.94
CA VAL A 911 -16.88 -41.82 0.30
C VAL A 911 -17.10 -41.24 -1.10
N GLU A 912 -17.04 -42.12 -2.09
CA GLU A 912 -17.27 -41.86 -3.50
C GLU A 912 -18.51 -40.97 -3.74
N THR A 913 -18.39 -39.96 -4.60
CA THR A 913 -19.50 -39.58 -5.50
C THR A 913 -19.00 -38.76 -6.68
N ASP A 914 -19.66 -39.03 -7.80
CA ASP A 914 -19.53 -38.45 -9.13
C ASP A 914 -19.52 -36.91 -9.20
N ASN A 915 -18.80 -36.44 -10.23
CA ASN A 915 -18.89 -35.16 -10.92
C ASN A 915 -19.98 -34.17 -10.46
N GLN A 916 -19.57 -33.11 -9.75
CA GLN A 916 -19.98 -31.71 -10.00
C GLN A 916 -19.24 -30.73 -9.07
N THR A 917 -18.47 -29.81 -9.70
CA THR A 917 -18.09 -28.45 -9.25
C THR A 917 -17.61 -28.22 -7.80
N GLU A 918 -16.28 -28.06 -7.68
CA GLU A 918 -15.49 -27.28 -6.69
C GLU A 918 -16.21 -26.68 -5.47
N TRP A 919 -16.45 -27.43 -4.40
CA TRP A 919 -16.56 -26.86 -3.05
C TRP A 919 -15.83 -27.78 -2.05
N THR A 920 -14.73 -27.27 -1.50
CA THR A 920 -13.84 -27.89 -0.51
C THR A 920 -14.52 -28.20 0.82
N ASP A 921 -14.02 -29.24 1.51
CA ASP A 921 -14.45 -29.77 2.80
C ASP A 921 -14.96 -28.72 3.81
N VAL A 922 -16.27 -28.67 3.99
CA VAL A 922 -16.91 -28.15 5.21
C VAL A 922 -17.46 -29.36 5.93
N GLN A 923 -17.36 -29.41 7.27
CA GLN A 923 -18.08 -30.39 8.06
C GLN A 923 -19.58 -30.26 7.72
N LYS A 924 -20.07 -31.16 6.86
CA LYS A 924 -21.48 -31.19 6.49
C LYS A 924 -22.26 -31.61 7.73
N LYS A 925 -23.28 -30.82 8.09
CA LYS A 925 -24.29 -31.28 9.05
C LYS A 925 -24.91 -32.57 8.50
N ILE A 926 -25.12 -33.56 9.37
CA ILE A 926 -25.73 -34.85 9.01
C ILE A 926 -27.03 -34.60 8.24
N ILE A 927 -27.11 -35.06 7.00
CA ILE A 927 -28.34 -35.07 6.20
C ILE A 927 -28.85 -36.52 6.21
N PRO A 928 -30.12 -36.80 6.58
CA PRO A 928 -30.67 -38.15 6.50
C PRO A 928 -30.65 -38.65 5.04
N TRP A 929 -30.20 -39.89 4.82
CA TRP A 929 -30.09 -40.50 3.49
C TRP A 929 -31.41 -40.46 2.70
N LYS A 930 -31.33 -40.08 1.42
CA LYS A 930 -32.41 -40.27 0.44
C LYS A 930 -32.43 -41.73 0.00
N ASN A 931 -33.55 -42.41 0.23
CA ASN A 931 -33.88 -43.64 -0.48
C ASN A 931 -34.12 -43.32 -1.96
N SER A 932 -33.35 -43.99 -2.81
CA SER A 932 -33.38 -43.89 -4.27
C SER A 932 -34.69 -44.44 -4.82
N THR A 933 -35.48 -43.62 -5.51
CA THR A 933 -36.43 -44.09 -6.54
C THR A 933 -36.46 -43.07 -7.68
N PRO A 934 -36.52 -43.50 -8.96
CA PRO A 934 -36.41 -42.60 -10.08
C PRO A 934 -37.70 -41.81 -10.30
N SER A 935 -37.52 -40.63 -10.86
CA SER A 935 -38.51 -39.61 -11.19
C SER A 935 -39.65 -40.09 -12.09
N LEU A 936 -40.88 -39.97 -11.61
CA LEU A 936 -42.06 -39.60 -12.41
C LEU A 936 -43.12 -38.97 -11.48
N ASP A 937 -43.78 -37.91 -11.97
CA ASP A 937 -44.88 -37.13 -11.37
C ASP A 937 -44.55 -36.19 -10.18
N LEU A 938 -44.28 -34.91 -10.53
CA LEU A 938 -43.91 -33.84 -9.59
C LEU A 938 -45.09 -33.02 -9.04
N GLU A 939 -46.32 -33.21 -9.52
CA GLU A 939 -47.47 -32.38 -9.10
C GLU A 939 -48.30 -32.98 -7.95
N THR A 940 -48.38 -34.31 -7.83
CA THR A 940 -49.14 -34.98 -6.76
C THR A 940 -48.38 -35.09 -5.43
N VAL A 941 -47.07 -34.80 -5.42
CA VAL A 941 -46.19 -34.98 -4.24
C VAL A 941 -46.26 -33.81 -3.25
N PHE A 942 -46.74 -32.63 -3.66
CA PHE A 942 -46.78 -31.44 -2.80
C PHE A 942 -47.83 -31.53 -1.68
N GLN A 943 -48.95 -32.23 -1.90
CA GLN A 943 -49.99 -32.41 -0.87
C GLN A 943 -49.69 -33.56 0.10
N ASP A 944 -48.89 -34.55 -0.31
CA ASP A 944 -48.68 -35.79 0.46
C ASP A 944 -47.41 -35.77 1.35
N ARG A 945 -46.59 -34.71 1.30
CA ARG A 945 -45.43 -34.53 2.19
C ARG A 945 -45.78 -33.83 3.50
N ALA A 946 -46.75 -32.91 3.49
CA ALA A 946 -47.24 -32.23 4.70
C ALA A 946 -47.93 -33.20 5.69
N THR A 947 -48.46 -34.32 5.20
CA THR A 947 -49.11 -35.37 6.00
C THR A 947 -48.12 -36.38 6.61
N LYS A 948 -46.86 -36.44 6.12
CA LYS A 948 -45.83 -37.40 6.57
C LYS A 948 -44.79 -36.83 7.55
N LEU A 949 -44.71 -35.51 7.74
CA LEU A 949 -43.95 -34.90 8.83
C LEU A 949 -44.79 -34.93 10.11
N GLY A 950 -44.49 -35.88 11.00
CA GLY A 950 -45.10 -35.95 12.33
C GLY A 950 -45.06 -34.60 13.04
N LYS A 951 -46.22 -34.15 13.54
CA LYS A 951 -46.49 -32.93 14.31
C LYS A 951 -45.25 -32.36 15.02
N SER A 952 -44.72 -31.23 14.53
CA SER A 952 -43.87 -30.37 15.34
C SER A 952 -44.72 -29.80 16.48
N ASN A 953 -44.36 -30.10 17.73
CA ASN A 953 -45.10 -29.68 18.93
C ASN A 953 -44.92 -28.19 19.28
N SER A 954 -44.21 -27.40 18.46
CA SER A 954 -43.98 -25.98 18.73
C SER A 954 -45.20 -25.16 18.31
N ARG A 955 -45.70 -24.32 19.22
CA ARG A 955 -46.79 -23.38 18.97
C ARG A 955 -46.29 -21.97 18.65
N LEU A 956 -45.03 -21.81 18.25
CA LEU A 956 -44.43 -20.51 17.94
C LEU A 956 -44.80 -20.03 16.53
N ILE A 957 -45.32 -18.81 16.38
CA ILE A 957 -45.50 -18.13 15.08
C ILE A 957 -44.50 -16.97 15.01
N VAL A 958 -43.84 -16.81 13.87
CA VAL A 958 -42.94 -15.67 13.61
C VAL A 958 -43.54 -14.81 12.49
N VAL A 959 -43.73 -13.52 12.73
CA VAL A 959 -44.31 -12.56 11.79
C VAL A 959 -43.23 -11.58 11.33
N ALA A 960 -42.90 -11.69 10.04
CA ALA A 960 -41.88 -10.93 9.34
C ALA A 960 -42.45 -10.05 8.22
N SER A 961 -43.76 -9.77 8.26
CA SER A 961 -44.43 -8.99 7.20
C SER A 961 -43.99 -7.53 7.09
N LEU A 962 -43.32 -6.99 8.10
CA LEU A 962 -42.76 -5.63 8.10
C LEU A 962 -41.31 -5.57 7.57
N ILE A 963 -40.69 -6.72 7.30
CA ILE A 963 -39.29 -6.82 6.87
C ILE A 963 -39.20 -6.76 5.35
N ASP A 964 -38.38 -5.86 4.82
CA ASP A 964 -38.30 -5.63 3.37
C ASP A 964 -37.15 -6.40 2.71
N LYS A 965 -36.04 -6.66 3.42
CA LYS A 965 -34.84 -7.22 2.81
C LYS A 965 -34.97 -8.74 2.63
N PRO A 966 -34.85 -9.27 1.38
CA PRO A 966 -34.93 -10.71 1.11
C PRO A 966 -33.89 -11.54 1.88
N THR A 967 -32.73 -10.95 2.17
CA THR A 967 -31.67 -11.61 2.94
C THR A 967 -32.06 -11.85 4.40
N ASN A 968 -32.71 -10.88 5.05
CA ASN A 968 -33.21 -11.04 6.41
C ASN A 968 -34.35 -12.06 6.45
N LEU A 969 -35.26 -12.02 5.48
CA LEU A 969 -36.34 -13.00 5.33
C LEU A 969 -35.79 -14.42 5.11
N GLY A 970 -34.78 -14.59 4.25
CA GLY A 970 -34.16 -15.90 3.98
C GLY A 970 -33.44 -16.48 5.22
N GLY A 971 -32.68 -15.65 5.94
CA GLY A 971 -32.03 -16.06 7.19
C GLY A 971 -33.03 -16.42 8.29
N LEU A 972 -34.12 -15.66 8.41
CA LEU A 972 -35.17 -15.92 9.38
C LEU A 972 -35.99 -17.17 9.03
N CYS A 973 -36.23 -17.43 7.74
CA CYS A 973 -36.85 -18.68 7.26
C CYS A 973 -36.03 -19.90 7.65
N ARG A 974 -34.71 -19.86 7.41
CA ARG A 974 -33.80 -20.93 7.84
C ARG A 974 -33.82 -21.13 9.35
N THR A 975 -33.76 -20.05 10.11
CA THR A 975 -33.75 -20.11 11.59
C THR A 975 -35.06 -20.68 12.14
N SER A 976 -36.18 -20.24 11.59
CA SER A 976 -37.52 -20.68 11.98
C SER A 976 -37.74 -22.16 11.67
N GLU A 977 -37.22 -22.65 10.54
CA GLU A 977 -37.24 -24.08 10.20
C GLU A 977 -36.41 -24.90 11.20
N ILE A 978 -35.15 -24.50 11.46
CA ILE A 978 -34.24 -25.21 12.35
C ILE A 978 -34.79 -25.36 13.78
N PHE A 979 -35.44 -24.31 14.29
CA PHE A 979 -36.07 -24.34 15.62
C PHE A 979 -37.52 -24.83 15.60
N GLY A 980 -38.02 -25.26 14.44
CA GLY A 980 -39.33 -25.87 14.29
C GLY A 980 -40.49 -24.94 14.61
N ALA A 981 -40.43 -23.67 14.20
CA ALA A 981 -41.57 -22.75 14.30
C ALA A 981 -42.78 -23.31 13.54
N SER A 982 -43.99 -23.00 14.03
CA SER A 982 -45.23 -23.50 13.42
C SER A 982 -45.53 -22.87 12.06
N ALA A 983 -45.19 -21.59 11.90
CA ALA A 983 -45.29 -20.87 10.63
C ALA A 983 -44.40 -19.62 10.66
N LEU A 984 -43.91 -19.22 9.48
CA LEU A 984 -43.35 -17.90 9.23
C LEU A 984 -44.32 -17.10 8.34
N VAL A 985 -44.72 -15.93 8.82
CA VAL A 985 -45.63 -15.02 8.11
C VAL A 985 -44.80 -13.95 7.41
N VAL A 986 -45.05 -13.73 6.12
CA VAL A 986 -44.31 -12.78 5.27
C VAL A 986 -45.26 -11.80 4.58
N GLY A 987 -44.76 -10.63 4.19
CA GLY A 987 -45.55 -9.58 3.54
C GLY A 987 -45.95 -9.92 2.10
N SER A 988 -45.18 -10.78 1.44
CA SER A 988 -45.40 -11.27 0.08
C SER A 988 -44.71 -12.62 -0.13
N LEU A 989 -45.39 -13.60 -0.70
CA LEU A 989 -44.76 -14.88 -1.06
C LEU A 989 -43.81 -14.75 -2.26
N HIS A 990 -43.83 -13.61 -2.96
CA HIS A 990 -42.89 -13.35 -4.06
C HIS A 990 -41.42 -13.39 -3.60
N TYR A 991 -41.14 -13.04 -2.34
CA TYR A 991 -39.79 -13.10 -1.79
C TYR A 991 -39.17 -14.50 -1.84
N ILE A 992 -39.97 -15.57 -1.88
CA ILE A 992 -39.48 -16.96 -1.97
C ILE A 992 -38.78 -17.22 -3.33
N GLN A 993 -39.17 -16.48 -4.37
CA GLN A 993 -38.58 -16.59 -5.70
C GLN A 993 -37.30 -15.74 -5.85
N ASP A 994 -36.99 -14.88 -4.87
CA ASP A 994 -35.82 -14.03 -4.90
C ASP A 994 -34.53 -14.86 -4.69
N LYS A 995 -33.52 -14.63 -5.53
CA LYS A 995 -32.24 -15.36 -5.48
C LYS A 995 -31.49 -15.14 -4.16
N GLN A 996 -31.57 -13.94 -3.59
CA GLN A 996 -30.93 -13.61 -2.32
C GLN A 996 -31.63 -14.30 -1.14
N PHE A 997 -32.96 -14.43 -1.20
CA PHE A 997 -33.72 -15.23 -0.23
C PHE A 997 -33.30 -16.71 -0.30
N GLN A 998 -33.36 -17.31 -1.50
CA GLN A 998 -33.04 -18.73 -1.71
C GLN A 998 -31.61 -19.10 -1.30
N HIS A 999 -30.65 -18.19 -1.55
CA HIS A 999 -29.26 -18.38 -1.16
C HIS A 999 -29.11 -18.51 0.37
N LEU A 1000 -29.93 -17.80 1.15
CA LEU A 1000 -29.86 -17.79 2.61
C LEU A 1000 -30.80 -18.80 3.28
N SER A 1001 -31.97 -19.07 2.70
CA SER A 1001 -32.94 -20.04 3.21
C SER A 1001 -32.44 -21.48 3.04
N VAL A 1002 -31.62 -21.75 2.02
CA VAL A 1002 -31.03 -23.07 1.73
C VAL A 1002 -32.09 -24.18 1.65
N SER A 1003 -33.21 -23.87 0.97
CA SER A 1003 -34.39 -24.73 0.82
C SER A 1003 -35.26 -24.91 2.06
N ALA A 1004 -35.04 -24.15 3.15
CA ALA A 1004 -35.90 -24.18 4.35
C ALA A 1004 -37.38 -23.85 4.05
N GLU A 1005 -37.65 -23.04 3.03
CA GLU A 1005 -39.00 -22.70 2.57
C GLU A 1005 -39.84 -23.92 2.13
N GLN A 1006 -39.18 -25.05 1.82
CA GLN A 1006 -39.86 -26.29 1.44
C GLN A 1006 -40.35 -27.08 2.65
N TRP A 1007 -39.84 -26.78 3.85
CA TRP A 1007 -40.04 -27.55 5.08
C TRP A 1007 -40.76 -26.75 6.17
N LEU A 1008 -40.76 -25.41 6.08
CA LEU A 1008 -41.46 -24.50 6.98
C LEU A 1008 -42.75 -23.96 6.34
N PRO A 1009 -43.91 -24.02 7.01
CA PRO A 1009 -45.12 -23.38 6.51
C PRO A 1009 -44.95 -21.85 6.40
N LEU A 1010 -45.15 -21.33 5.18
CA LEU A 1010 -45.09 -19.89 4.89
C LEU A 1010 -46.49 -19.35 4.61
N VAL A 1011 -46.85 -18.25 5.27
CA VAL A 1011 -48.18 -17.61 5.15
C VAL A 1011 -48.00 -16.17 4.68
N GLU A 1012 -48.73 -15.77 3.65
CA GLU A 1012 -48.77 -14.37 3.22
C GLU A 1012 -49.76 -13.56 4.07
N VAL A 1013 -49.27 -12.51 4.74
CA VAL A 1013 -50.12 -11.49 5.36
C VAL A 1013 -49.48 -10.14 5.06
N LYS A 1014 -50.16 -9.34 4.24
CA LYS A 1014 -49.67 -8.00 3.88
C LYS A 1014 -49.71 -7.07 5.10
N PRO A 1015 -48.85 -6.03 5.17
CA PRO A 1015 -48.88 -5.06 6.27
C PRO A 1015 -50.26 -4.45 6.55
N SER A 1016 -51.08 -4.23 5.51
CA SER A 1016 -52.45 -3.72 5.63
C SER A 1016 -53.43 -4.68 6.31
N GLN A 1017 -53.13 -5.99 6.31
CA GLN A 1017 -53.99 -7.05 6.88
C GLN A 1017 -53.49 -7.49 8.28
N LEU A 1018 -52.42 -6.87 8.76
CA LEU A 1018 -51.67 -7.35 9.91
C LEU A 1018 -52.47 -7.16 11.21
N VAL A 1019 -53.21 -6.06 11.34
CA VAL A 1019 -54.09 -5.81 12.48
C VAL A 1019 -55.13 -6.92 12.64
N ASP A 1020 -55.83 -7.26 11.56
CA ASP A 1020 -56.87 -8.30 11.56
C ASP A 1020 -56.27 -9.67 11.89
N TYR A 1021 -55.10 -9.98 11.31
CA TYR A 1021 -54.38 -11.22 11.58
C TYR A 1021 -53.94 -11.35 13.04
N LEU A 1022 -53.39 -10.28 13.63
CA LEU A 1022 -52.97 -10.28 15.04
C LEU A 1022 -54.18 -10.46 15.97
N GLN A 1023 -55.30 -9.78 15.70
CA GLN A 1023 -56.53 -9.95 16.47
C GLN A 1023 -57.07 -11.37 16.37
N GLN A 1024 -57.07 -11.96 15.18
CA GLN A 1024 -57.45 -13.36 14.99
C GLN A 1024 -56.56 -14.28 15.83
N LYS A 1025 -55.23 -14.11 15.80
CA LYS A 1025 -54.32 -14.95 16.60
C LYS A 1025 -54.50 -14.77 18.11
N LYS A 1026 -54.85 -13.57 18.58
CA LYS A 1026 -55.28 -13.37 19.98
C LYS A 1026 -56.50 -14.22 20.34
N THR A 1027 -57.53 -14.24 19.47
CA THR A 1027 -58.72 -15.08 19.73
C THR A 1027 -58.40 -16.58 19.71
N GLU A 1028 -57.38 -17.00 18.97
CA GLU A 1028 -56.85 -18.37 18.98
C GLU A 1028 -55.97 -18.70 20.21
N GLY A 1029 -55.81 -17.74 21.12
CA GLY A 1029 -55.08 -17.87 22.38
C GLY A 1029 -53.57 -17.65 22.27
N TYR A 1030 -53.11 -16.93 21.24
CA TYR A 1030 -51.71 -16.50 21.14
C TYR A 1030 -51.48 -15.20 21.90
N THR A 1031 -50.34 -15.13 22.60
CA THR A 1031 -49.81 -13.86 23.11
C THR A 1031 -49.02 -13.18 21.99
N ILE A 1032 -49.40 -11.95 21.67
CA ILE A 1032 -48.78 -11.13 20.63
C ILE A 1032 -47.62 -10.34 21.24
N ILE A 1033 -46.40 -10.76 20.89
CA ILE A 1033 -45.15 -10.25 21.45
C ILE A 1033 -44.47 -9.42 20.37
N GLY A 1034 -44.36 -8.11 20.59
CA GLY A 1034 -43.55 -7.24 19.74
C GLY A 1034 -42.09 -7.33 20.13
N VAL A 1035 -41.23 -7.53 19.14
CA VAL A 1035 -39.77 -7.56 19.32
C VAL A 1035 -39.24 -6.17 19.02
N GLU A 1036 -39.24 -5.31 20.05
CA GLU A 1036 -38.96 -3.88 19.86
C GLU A 1036 -38.40 -3.23 21.14
N GLN A 1037 -37.54 -2.24 20.96
CA GLN A 1037 -36.98 -1.42 22.03
C GLN A 1037 -37.94 -0.28 22.38
N THR A 1038 -38.60 -0.38 23.53
CA THR A 1038 -39.56 0.63 24.01
C THR A 1038 -39.37 0.85 25.51
N ALA A 1039 -39.77 2.02 26.01
CA ALA A 1039 -39.67 2.33 27.45
C ALA A 1039 -40.50 1.40 28.35
N LYS A 1040 -41.41 0.58 27.79
CA LYS A 1040 -42.24 -0.40 28.50
C LYS A 1040 -41.92 -1.84 28.08
N SER A 1041 -40.82 -2.06 27.36
CA SER A 1041 -40.41 -3.40 26.96
C SER A 1041 -39.90 -4.19 28.17
N PHE A 1042 -40.18 -5.49 28.19
CA PHE A 1042 -39.60 -6.42 29.16
C PHE A 1042 -38.25 -6.89 28.65
N ASP A 1043 -37.28 -7.03 29.55
CA ASP A 1043 -35.97 -7.62 29.22
C ASP A 1043 -36.14 -9.10 28.86
N LEU A 1044 -35.60 -9.51 27.72
CA LEU A 1044 -35.62 -10.90 27.24
C LEU A 1044 -35.09 -11.90 28.26
N THR A 1045 -34.10 -11.51 29.08
CA THR A 1045 -33.48 -12.39 30.08
C THR A 1045 -34.42 -12.75 31.23
N GLU A 1046 -35.41 -11.90 31.51
CA GLU A 1046 -36.40 -12.09 32.58
C GLU A 1046 -37.75 -12.57 32.03
N TYR A 1047 -37.97 -12.45 30.71
CA TYR A 1047 -39.25 -12.75 30.08
C TYR A 1047 -39.50 -14.26 29.94
N CYS A 1048 -40.62 -14.72 30.50
CA CYS A 1048 -41.06 -16.11 30.39
C CYS A 1048 -42.07 -16.28 29.25
N PHE A 1049 -41.68 -16.99 28.19
CA PHE A 1049 -42.52 -17.17 27.02
C PHE A 1049 -43.72 -18.10 27.30
N PRO A 1050 -44.95 -17.69 26.93
CA PRO A 1050 -46.11 -18.57 26.84
C PRO A 1050 -45.91 -19.65 25.77
N GLU A 1051 -46.59 -20.78 25.90
CA GLU A 1051 -46.54 -21.85 24.89
C GLU A 1051 -47.02 -21.35 23.52
N LYS A 1052 -48.16 -20.65 23.46
CA LYS A 1052 -48.64 -19.99 22.24
C LYS A 1052 -48.09 -18.57 22.14
N SER A 1053 -46.88 -18.45 21.60
CA SER A 1053 -46.22 -17.16 21.37
C SER A 1053 -46.27 -16.79 19.88
N LEU A 1054 -46.61 -15.53 19.59
CA LEU A 1054 -46.47 -14.93 18.26
C LEU A 1054 -45.48 -13.76 18.34
N LEU A 1055 -44.39 -13.84 17.58
CA LEU A 1055 -43.35 -12.81 17.55
C LEU A 1055 -43.59 -11.88 16.36
N LEU A 1056 -43.83 -10.59 16.60
CA LEU A 1056 -43.88 -9.57 15.55
C LEU A 1056 -42.55 -8.82 15.49
N LEU A 1057 -41.86 -8.94 14.36
CA LEU A 1057 -40.59 -8.24 14.10
C LEU A 1057 -40.84 -6.93 13.34
N GLY A 1058 -40.11 -5.88 13.71
CA GLY A 1058 -40.19 -4.56 13.08
C GLY A 1058 -39.47 -4.45 11.74
N ASN A 1059 -39.73 -3.36 11.02
CA ASN A 1059 -38.98 -2.98 9.82
C ASN A 1059 -37.54 -2.58 10.18
N GLU A 1060 -36.58 -2.80 9.27
CA GLU A 1060 -35.17 -2.52 9.52
C GLU A 1060 -34.85 -1.05 9.81
N HIS A 1061 -35.67 -0.13 9.32
CA HIS A 1061 -35.49 1.32 9.48
C HIS A 1061 -36.50 1.92 10.46
N GLU A 1062 -37.76 1.51 10.37
CA GLU A 1062 -38.86 2.13 11.10
C GLU A 1062 -39.29 1.36 12.36
N GLY A 1063 -38.79 0.13 12.55
CA GLY A 1063 -39.21 -0.72 13.66
C GLY A 1063 -40.68 -1.16 13.53
N ILE A 1064 -41.35 -1.36 14.67
CA ILE A 1064 -42.80 -1.63 14.71
C ILE A 1064 -43.56 -0.30 14.71
N PRO A 1065 -44.44 -0.03 13.73
CA PRO A 1065 -45.16 1.23 13.67
C PRO A 1065 -46.17 1.37 14.81
N ALA A 1066 -46.41 2.59 15.26
CA ALA A 1066 -47.21 2.88 16.46
C ALA A 1066 -48.64 2.32 16.41
N ASN A 1067 -49.26 2.28 15.23
CA ASN A 1067 -50.59 1.67 15.05
C ASN A 1067 -50.61 0.17 15.40
N LEU A 1068 -49.50 -0.55 15.20
CA LEU A 1068 -49.37 -1.97 15.57
C LEU A 1068 -48.96 -2.15 17.04
N ILE A 1069 -48.21 -1.21 17.63
CA ILE A 1069 -47.82 -1.27 19.05
C ILE A 1069 -49.05 -1.38 19.97
N HIS A 1070 -50.14 -0.66 19.66
CA HIS A 1070 -51.38 -0.73 20.42
C HIS A 1070 -52.08 -2.10 20.40
N HIS A 1071 -51.73 -2.97 19.45
CA HIS A 1071 -52.28 -4.31 19.33
C HIS A 1071 -51.37 -5.39 19.93
N LEU A 1072 -50.20 -5.04 20.45
CA LEU A 1072 -49.32 -5.98 21.15
C LEU A 1072 -49.85 -6.27 22.56
N ASP A 1073 -49.70 -7.50 23.03
CA ASP A 1073 -49.93 -7.81 24.46
C ASP A 1073 -48.74 -7.37 25.30
N VAL A 1074 -47.54 -7.46 24.73
CA VAL A 1074 -46.28 -7.10 25.38
C VAL A 1074 -45.20 -6.79 24.34
N CYS A 1075 -44.26 -5.92 24.69
CA CYS A 1075 -43.01 -5.75 23.96
C CYS A 1075 -41.87 -6.39 24.73
N VAL A 1076 -40.98 -7.09 24.04
CA VAL A 1076 -39.78 -7.71 24.61
C VAL A 1076 -38.56 -7.15 23.90
N GLU A 1077 -37.58 -6.69 24.66
CA GLU A 1077 -36.32 -6.15 24.13
C GLU A 1077 -35.11 -6.98 24.55
N ILE A 1078 -34.06 -6.93 23.72
CA ILE A 1078 -32.80 -7.59 23.98
C ILE A 1078 -31.86 -6.57 24.62
N PRO A 1079 -31.31 -6.80 25.84
CA PRO A 1079 -30.41 -5.86 26.48
C PRO A 1079 -29.10 -5.71 25.69
N GLN A 1080 -28.62 -4.47 25.55
CA GLN A 1080 -27.43 -4.12 24.77
C GLN A 1080 -26.40 -3.39 25.65
N GLN A 1081 -25.11 -3.67 25.43
CA GLN A 1081 -23.98 -3.08 26.19
C GLN A 1081 -23.12 -2.14 25.34
N GLY A 1082 -23.26 -2.19 24.01
CA GLY A 1082 -22.44 -1.42 23.07
C GLY A 1082 -23.02 -0.04 22.71
N ILE A 1083 -22.33 0.64 21.80
CA ILE A 1083 -22.70 2.00 21.34
C ILE A 1083 -23.67 1.95 20.14
N ILE A 1084 -23.72 0.84 19.41
CA ILE A 1084 -24.59 0.69 18.24
C ILE A 1084 -26.05 0.59 18.68
N ARG A 1085 -26.92 1.32 17.96
CA ARG A 1085 -28.33 1.57 18.35
C ARG A 1085 -29.21 0.31 18.44
N SER A 1086 -29.01 -0.66 17.56
CA SER A 1086 -29.85 -1.86 17.50
C SER A 1086 -29.14 -3.04 16.81
N LEU A 1087 -29.64 -4.25 17.07
CA LEU A 1087 -29.25 -5.48 16.37
C LEU A 1087 -29.95 -5.59 15.00
N ASN A 1088 -29.39 -6.40 14.10
CA ASN A 1088 -30.06 -6.78 12.86
C ASN A 1088 -31.36 -7.56 13.16
N VAL A 1089 -32.46 -7.25 12.48
CA VAL A 1089 -33.80 -7.83 12.75
C VAL A 1089 -33.86 -9.36 12.69
N HIS A 1090 -33.14 -10.00 11.76
CA HIS A 1090 -33.09 -11.47 11.70
C HIS A 1090 -32.34 -12.03 12.91
N VAL A 1091 -31.25 -11.38 13.34
CA VAL A 1091 -30.50 -11.78 14.54
C VAL A 1091 -31.36 -11.61 15.79
N SER A 1092 -32.10 -10.50 15.91
CA SER A 1092 -33.07 -10.29 16.99
C SER A 1092 -34.12 -11.39 17.02
N GLY A 1093 -34.73 -11.69 15.87
CA GLY A 1093 -35.67 -12.82 15.74
C GLY A 1093 -35.06 -14.15 16.15
N ALA A 1094 -33.83 -14.45 15.72
CA ALA A 1094 -33.13 -15.68 16.06
C ALA A 1094 -32.91 -15.84 17.57
N LEU A 1095 -32.54 -14.77 18.28
CA LEU A 1095 -32.33 -14.81 19.73
C LEU A 1095 -33.63 -15.10 20.49
N LEU A 1096 -34.75 -14.49 20.09
CA LEU A 1096 -36.05 -14.74 20.73
C LEU A 1096 -36.60 -16.14 20.40
N ILE A 1097 -36.45 -16.60 19.15
CA ILE A 1097 -36.83 -17.96 18.75
C ILE A 1097 -36.01 -18.99 19.56
N TRP A 1098 -34.71 -18.76 19.73
CA TRP A 1098 -33.86 -19.61 20.54
C TRP A 1098 -34.27 -19.60 22.01
N GLU A 1099 -34.50 -18.43 22.61
CA GLU A 1099 -34.86 -18.33 24.02
C GLU A 1099 -36.22 -18.98 24.31
N TYR A 1100 -37.22 -18.75 23.46
CA TYR A 1100 -38.49 -19.49 23.49
C TYR A 1100 -38.23 -21.00 23.47
N THR A 1101 -37.42 -21.47 22.52
CA THR A 1101 -37.15 -22.91 22.34
C THR A 1101 -36.44 -23.49 23.56
N ARG A 1102 -35.45 -22.78 24.11
CA ARG A 1102 -34.71 -23.16 25.32
C ARG A 1102 -35.67 -23.34 26.50
N GLN A 1103 -36.57 -22.38 26.72
CA GLN A 1103 -37.56 -22.45 27.79
C GLN A 1103 -38.54 -23.63 27.61
N GLN A 1104 -39.04 -23.86 26.39
CA GLN A 1104 -39.96 -24.98 26.13
C GLN A 1104 -39.27 -26.34 26.28
N VAL A 1105 -38.02 -26.49 25.82
CA VAL A 1105 -37.25 -27.74 25.98
C VAL A 1105 -36.99 -28.05 27.45
N ILE A 1106 -36.69 -27.03 28.27
CA ILE A 1106 -36.50 -27.21 29.72
C ILE A 1106 -37.83 -27.62 30.39
N LYS A 1107 -38.95 -26.96 30.07
CA LYS A 1107 -40.28 -27.30 30.59
C LYS A 1107 -40.67 -28.74 30.22
N GLN A 1108 -40.44 -29.16 28.98
CA GLN A 1108 -40.73 -30.53 28.52
C GLN A 1108 -39.84 -31.59 29.20
N LYS A 1109 -38.57 -31.26 29.49
CA LYS A 1109 -37.67 -32.14 30.26
C LYS A 1109 -38.02 -32.24 31.74
N GLN A 1110 -38.72 -31.25 32.31
CA GLN A 1110 -39.20 -31.28 33.69
C GLN A 1110 -40.57 -31.97 33.83
N GLN A 1111 -41.34 -32.07 32.75
CA GLN A 1111 -42.63 -32.77 32.69
C GLN A 1111 -42.51 -34.26 32.32
N LYS A 1112 -41.38 -34.67 31.72
CA LYS A 1112 -40.99 -36.08 31.52
C LYS A 1112 -40.18 -36.56 32.71
#